data_AF-G2RB00-F1
#
_entry.id   AF-G2RB00-F1
#
_cell.length_a   1.000
_cell.length_b   1.000
_cell.length_c   1.000
_cell.angle_alpha   90.00
_cell.angle_beta   90.00
_cell.angle_gamma   90.00
#
_symmetry.space_group_name_H-M   'P 1'
#
loop_
_entity.id
_entity.type
_entity.pdbx_description
1 polymer ?
#
loop_
_entity_poly.entity_id
_entity_poly.type
_entity_poly.pdbx_seq_one_letter_code
_entity_poly.pdbx_strand_id
1 'polypeptide(L)'
;MFGRVRSLSTTKMATNMNVLHFTEAMKLVYGSFDHLTEEAARRWTAPDKPGAGGHRGRYLWTDAFGVVNFITLSRETSSPIYLALAKRLAETVHDVLGRTRDGTARLPRATDAEPLKGGLRIGKLSEHGSDCDGQYHHYLTLWMFALNRLALATGEKEYNQLAVQLAKAIHPHFVIRRREDDDSEGSSGSGGGSGSSSGSQAVRMVWKISTDMDTVLVPSEGHLDAATGYVVYRLLQRTAEHMHGAPPGTPGPLSGEIADYRRLMGRGGKMHASRDPLDLGMGLWMCHFFKDEPWAAALGSQSLDMARAMLDEKRGLMARDASRRLAFREFGTCLGLQCYGADEETRRGVEAVVNFWQQHIERSTDEDLRPISLAMYAAALIPGGECSLSVDSHQRPLPAVFARGGTSNGLVFWRHHLPPILDMAGNCGNMLSVVGPVAFDDAPVPLGRVEGVADPATGARTAVVRILNTNTSKVVHARFPVVGDPPRYCPDGDYEMDGVPGKQARIALRFLGPGGAKTGRTLPTGNPVDALALPGGATIEASLVDVSNPGVFVRASDVGFGVGDAATALLTPAAVDADVALKARLEQIRQAGAAMMGLDPQTQSVPKIVLVFPPDVARHSPGVDVKCLALSMGQAHKAVPLTLALCLAAAAKLPGTIPFQLASGASKDAGAVVIGHPSGRLDIGVAVENGEVLSAELYRTARVLMRGEVYY
;
A
#
# COMPACT_ATOMS: atom_id res chain seq x y z
N MET A 1 3.23 -20.11 -24.43
CA MET A 1 3.39 -18.65 -24.16
C MET A 1 4.57 -18.26 -23.28
N PHE A 2 4.78 -18.86 -22.09
CA PHE A 2 5.65 -18.30 -21.04
C PHE A 2 7.11 -18.80 -21.03
N GLY A 3 7.61 -19.35 -22.15
CA GLY A 3 8.88 -20.10 -22.21
C GLY A 3 10.17 -19.27 -22.26
N ARG A 4 10.09 -17.95 -22.37
CA ARG A 4 11.25 -17.05 -22.37
C ARG A 4 11.13 -16.09 -21.20
N VAL A 5 11.59 -16.51 -20.03
CA VAL A 5 12.26 -15.73 -18.97
C VAL A 5 12.36 -16.70 -17.78
N ARG A 6 13.50 -17.36 -17.65
CA ARG A 6 13.86 -18.10 -16.43
C ARG A 6 15.23 -17.62 -16.00
N SER A 7 15.28 -16.87 -14.90
CA SER A 7 16.04 -17.19 -13.68
C SER A 7 16.29 -15.93 -12.84
N LEU A 8 16.36 -16.15 -11.52
CA LEU A 8 16.93 -15.31 -10.46
C LEU A 8 15.99 -14.30 -9.77
N SER A 9 15.90 -14.48 -8.44
CA SER A 9 14.90 -13.90 -7.53
C SER A 9 15.45 -12.66 -6.81
N THR A 10 14.79 -11.51 -7.04
CA THR A 10 14.71 -10.38 -6.11
C THR A 10 13.30 -9.79 -6.18
N THR A 11 12.74 -9.32 -5.05
CA THR A 11 11.31 -8.90 -4.93
C THR A 11 10.91 -7.81 -5.91
N LYS A 12 11.79 -6.85 -6.24
CA LYS A 12 11.52 -5.79 -7.25
C LYS A 12 11.43 -6.31 -8.69
N MET A 13 12.21 -7.34 -9.04
CA MET A 13 12.12 -7.97 -10.37
C MET A 13 10.87 -8.85 -10.48
N ALA A 14 10.47 -9.52 -9.40
CA ALA A 14 9.23 -10.30 -9.35
C ALA A 14 7.99 -9.43 -9.60
N THR A 15 7.91 -8.24 -8.99
CA THR A 15 6.85 -7.26 -9.26
C THR A 15 6.81 -6.84 -10.74
N ASN A 16 7.98 -6.58 -11.34
CA ASN A 16 8.07 -6.18 -12.75
C ASN A 16 7.64 -7.32 -13.70
N MET A 17 7.93 -8.56 -13.35
CA MET A 17 7.54 -9.75 -14.12
C MET A 17 6.04 -10.07 -14.01
N ASN A 18 5.42 -9.83 -12.85
CA ASN A 18 3.97 -9.97 -12.69
C ASN A 18 3.21 -8.95 -13.54
N VAL A 19 3.66 -7.68 -13.58
CA VAL A 19 3.05 -6.65 -14.45
C VAL A 19 3.16 -7.04 -15.92
N LEU A 20 4.29 -7.62 -16.34
CA LEU A 20 4.47 -8.13 -17.70
C LEU A 20 3.47 -9.25 -18.03
N HIS A 21 3.39 -10.30 -17.20
CA HIS A 21 2.46 -11.41 -17.42
C HIS A 21 1.00 -10.97 -17.36
N PHE A 22 0.66 -10.05 -16.45
CA PHE A 22 -0.65 -9.42 -16.36
C PHE A 22 -1.00 -8.73 -17.68
N THR A 23 -0.08 -7.90 -18.18
CA THR A 23 -0.26 -7.13 -19.39
C THR A 23 -0.46 -8.04 -20.61
N GLU A 24 0.35 -9.09 -20.75
CA GLU A 24 0.22 -10.06 -21.84
C GLU A 24 -1.11 -10.82 -21.79
N ALA A 25 -1.56 -11.23 -20.60
CA ALA A 25 -2.87 -11.87 -20.45
C ALA A 25 -4.00 -10.95 -20.93
N MET A 26 -3.93 -9.66 -20.60
CA MET A 26 -4.90 -8.67 -21.05
C MET A 26 -4.86 -8.46 -22.57
N LYS A 27 -3.69 -8.47 -23.21
CA LYS A 27 -3.57 -8.36 -24.68
C LYS A 27 -4.17 -9.55 -25.40
N LEU A 28 -4.12 -10.74 -24.81
CA LEU A 28 -4.73 -11.93 -25.38
C LEU A 28 -6.25 -11.90 -25.34
N VAL A 29 -6.84 -11.18 -24.39
CA VAL A 29 -8.30 -11.00 -24.30
C VAL A 29 -8.76 -9.82 -25.16
N TYR A 30 -8.05 -8.68 -25.08
CA TYR A 30 -8.50 -7.40 -25.65
C TYR A 30 -7.71 -6.91 -26.86
N GLY A 31 -6.78 -7.72 -27.38
CA GLY A 31 -5.88 -7.34 -28.47
C GLY A 31 -4.70 -6.49 -27.98
N SER A 32 -3.71 -6.31 -28.85
CA SER A 32 -2.53 -5.51 -28.51
C SER A 32 -2.88 -4.02 -28.38
N PHE A 33 -2.33 -3.40 -27.33
CA PHE A 33 -2.42 -1.98 -27.05
C PHE A 33 -1.04 -1.31 -26.89
N ASP A 34 0.05 -1.99 -27.29
CA ASP A 34 1.45 -1.52 -27.12
C ASP A 34 1.78 -0.22 -27.88
N HIS A 35 1.04 0.08 -28.94
CA HIS A 35 1.29 1.20 -29.82
C HIS A 35 0.21 2.29 -29.74
N LEU A 36 -0.73 2.17 -28.79
CA LEU A 36 -1.78 3.17 -28.65
C LEU A 36 -1.21 4.45 -28.05
N THR A 37 -1.43 5.56 -28.74
CA THR A 37 -1.33 6.89 -28.13
C THR A 37 -2.52 7.12 -27.21
N GLU A 38 -2.42 8.09 -26.29
CA GLU A 38 -3.55 8.45 -25.43
C GLU A 38 -4.80 8.84 -26.24
N GLU A 39 -4.61 9.57 -27.34
CA GLU A 39 -5.68 9.95 -28.24
C GLU A 39 -6.30 8.74 -28.96
N ALA A 40 -5.48 7.78 -29.40
CA ALA A 40 -5.97 6.54 -29.99
C ALA A 40 -6.70 5.66 -28.97
N ALA A 41 -6.25 5.64 -27.71
CA ALA A 41 -6.91 4.90 -26.63
C ALA A 41 -8.32 5.44 -26.34
N ARG A 42 -8.54 6.76 -26.43
CA ARG A 42 -9.86 7.39 -26.30
C ARG A 42 -10.84 7.03 -27.43
N ARG A 43 -10.33 6.54 -28.56
CA ARG A 43 -11.14 6.06 -29.71
C ARG A 43 -11.14 4.54 -29.85
N TRP A 44 -10.50 3.84 -28.91
CA TRP A 44 -10.38 2.40 -28.97
C TRP A 44 -11.76 1.73 -28.79
N THR A 45 -11.97 0.64 -29.52
CA THR A 45 -13.13 -0.22 -29.36
C THR A 45 -12.58 -1.61 -29.14
N ALA A 46 -13.01 -2.28 -28.06
CA ALA A 46 -12.51 -3.62 -27.77
C ALA A 46 -12.84 -4.56 -28.95
N PRO A 47 -11.88 -5.31 -29.46
CA PRO A 47 -12.05 -6.10 -30.66
C PRO A 47 -12.96 -7.31 -30.42
N ASP A 48 -13.61 -7.80 -31.47
CA ASP A 48 -14.38 -9.04 -31.43
C ASP A 48 -13.47 -10.28 -31.35
N LYS A 49 -12.21 -10.15 -31.80
CA LYS A 49 -11.14 -11.17 -31.78
C LYS A 49 -9.79 -10.47 -31.48
N PRO A 50 -8.99 -10.87 -30.46
CA PRO A 50 -8.86 -12.21 -29.88
C PRO A 50 -9.88 -12.59 -28.80
N GLY A 51 -10.80 -11.68 -28.46
CA GLY A 51 -12.15 -11.96 -27.94
C GLY A 51 -12.22 -12.22 -26.43
N ALA A 52 -13.01 -11.41 -25.71
CA ALA A 52 -13.45 -11.68 -24.33
C ALA A 52 -14.38 -12.91 -24.20
N GLY A 53 -14.65 -13.59 -25.32
CA GLY A 53 -15.69 -14.59 -25.48
C GLY A 53 -17.07 -13.96 -25.69
N GLY A 54 -18.06 -14.80 -25.97
CA GLY A 54 -19.47 -14.38 -26.03
C GLY A 54 -19.91 -13.66 -27.30
N HIS A 55 -21.19 -13.29 -27.31
CA HIS A 55 -21.87 -12.69 -28.46
C HIS A 55 -21.29 -11.32 -28.81
N ARG A 56 -20.81 -11.16 -30.05
CA ARG A 56 -20.06 -9.98 -30.54
C ARG A 56 -18.85 -9.65 -29.64
N GLY A 57 -18.14 -10.70 -29.21
CA GLY A 57 -16.91 -10.58 -28.43
C GLY A 57 -17.07 -9.93 -27.05
N ARG A 58 -18.26 -10.02 -26.45
CA ARG A 58 -18.53 -9.54 -25.10
C ARG A 58 -19.12 -10.62 -24.23
N TYR A 59 -18.57 -10.72 -23.03
CA TYR A 59 -19.04 -11.63 -21.98
C TYR A 59 -18.91 -10.92 -20.64
N LEU A 60 -20.05 -10.70 -19.98
CA LEU A 60 -20.15 -9.70 -18.91
C LEU A 60 -19.19 -9.93 -17.74
N TRP A 61 -18.92 -11.20 -17.40
CA TRP A 61 -17.94 -11.54 -16.37
C TRP A 61 -16.52 -11.16 -16.77
N THR A 62 -16.10 -11.59 -17.97
CA THR A 62 -14.77 -11.31 -18.50
C THR A 62 -14.55 -9.79 -18.55
N ASP A 63 -15.56 -9.05 -19.01
CA ASP A 63 -15.47 -7.59 -19.15
C ASP A 63 -15.51 -6.84 -17.82
N ALA A 64 -16.24 -7.33 -16.81
CA ALA A 64 -16.18 -6.76 -15.46
C ALA A 64 -14.74 -6.81 -14.91
N PHE A 65 -14.09 -7.98 -15.03
CA PHE A 65 -12.67 -8.11 -14.68
C PHE A 65 -11.78 -7.30 -15.61
N GLY A 66 -12.09 -7.22 -16.90
CA GLY A 66 -11.34 -6.41 -17.86
C GLY A 66 -11.26 -4.94 -17.48
N VAL A 67 -12.39 -4.33 -17.08
CA VAL A 67 -12.43 -2.94 -16.60
C VAL A 67 -11.58 -2.78 -15.34
N VAL A 68 -11.74 -3.66 -14.35
CA VAL A 68 -10.94 -3.61 -13.11
C VAL A 68 -9.45 -3.80 -13.40
N ASN A 69 -9.10 -4.70 -14.30
CA ASN A 69 -7.72 -4.99 -14.67
C ASN A 69 -7.06 -3.84 -15.44
N PHE A 70 -7.79 -3.13 -16.31
CA PHE A 70 -7.28 -1.92 -16.94
C PHE A 70 -7.06 -0.79 -15.91
N ILE A 71 -7.94 -0.65 -14.91
CA ILE A 71 -7.71 0.27 -13.79
C ILE A 71 -6.42 -0.11 -13.03
N THR A 72 -6.21 -1.40 -12.77
CA THR A 72 -4.98 -1.90 -12.14
C THR A 72 -3.75 -1.56 -12.98
N LEU A 73 -3.76 -1.84 -14.29
CA LEU A 73 -2.63 -1.49 -15.17
C LEU A 73 -2.34 0.00 -15.18
N SER A 74 -3.37 0.85 -15.19
CA SER A 74 -3.21 2.30 -15.08
C SER A 74 -2.40 2.68 -13.84
N ARG A 75 -2.69 2.05 -12.70
CA ARG A 75 -1.99 2.29 -11.43
C ARG A 75 -0.57 1.73 -11.44
N GLU A 76 -0.40 0.46 -11.79
CA GLU A 76 0.89 -0.23 -11.74
C GLU A 76 1.92 0.35 -12.71
N THR A 77 1.46 0.86 -13.85
CA THR A 77 2.33 1.45 -14.89
C THR A 77 2.37 2.96 -14.86
N SER A 78 1.50 3.60 -14.06
CA SER A 78 1.26 5.06 -14.09
C SER A 78 0.93 5.60 -15.50
N SER A 79 0.34 4.77 -16.36
CA SER A 79 0.00 5.14 -17.74
C SER A 79 -1.50 5.46 -17.89
N PRO A 80 -1.87 6.68 -18.33
CA PRO A 80 -3.27 7.09 -18.46
C PRO A 80 -4.03 6.37 -19.58
N ILE A 81 -3.31 5.71 -20.50
CA ILE A 81 -3.90 4.94 -21.61
C ILE A 81 -4.86 3.86 -21.08
N TYR A 82 -4.47 3.14 -20.02
CA TYR A 82 -5.28 2.04 -19.51
C TYR A 82 -6.59 2.52 -18.90
N LEU A 83 -6.62 3.69 -18.28
CA LEU A 83 -7.87 4.27 -17.79
C LEU A 83 -8.81 4.64 -18.95
N ALA A 84 -8.27 5.14 -20.08
CA ALA A 84 -9.06 5.36 -21.29
C ALA A 84 -9.61 4.04 -21.86
N LEU A 85 -8.82 2.97 -21.88
CA LEU A 85 -9.28 1.64 -22.31
C LEU A 85 -10.40 1.10 -21.40
N ALA A 86 -10.31 1.29 -20.09
CA ALA A 86 -11.35 0.90 -19.14
C ALA A 86 -12.69 1.59 -19.43
N LYS A 87 -12.67 2.91 -19.70
CA LYS A 87 -13.86 3.69 -20.08
C LYS A 87 -14.47 3.18 -21.38
N ARG A 88 -13.64 3.00 -22.41
CA ARG A 88 -14.07 2.50 -23.72
C ARG A 88 -14.61 1.07 -23.67
N LEU A 89 -14.06 0.22 -22.80
CA LEU A 89 -14.61 -1.11 -22.56
C LEU A 89 -16.01 -1.02 -21.92
N ALA A 90 -16.19 -0.17 -20.90
CA ALA A 90 -17.50 0.04 -20.28
C ALA A 90 -18.56 0.51 -21.27
N GLU A 91 -18.23 1.49 -22.11
CA GLU A 91 -19.12 1.97 -23.18
C GLU A 91 -19.45 0.85 -24.17
N THR A 92 -18.46 0.09 -24.62
CA THR A 92 -18.72 -0.97 -25.59
C THR A 92 -19.58 -2.10 -25.00
N VAL A 93 -19.42 -2.41 -23.71
CA VAL A 93 -20.30 -3.38 -23.03
C VAL A 93 -21.73 -2.86 -22.99
N HIS A 94 -21.96 -1.58 -22.70
CA HIS A 94 -23.31 -1.03 -22.68
C HIS A 94 -23.94 -1.02 -24.09
N ASP A 95 -23.15 -0.77 -25.13
CA ASP A 95 -23.62 -0.76 -26.52
C ASP A 95 -23.80 -2.16 -27.13
N VAL A 96 -23.12 -3.18 -26.62
CA VAL A 96 -23.30 -4.56 -27.07
C VAL A 96 -24.32 -5.28 -26.19
N LEU A 97 -24.07 -5.37 -24.88
CA LEU A 97 -24.86 -6.18 -23.93
C LEU A 97 -26.08 -5.44 -23.37
N GLY A 98 -26.12 -4.12 -23.43
CA GLY A 98 -27.30 -3.30 -23.09
C GLY A 98 -28.26 -3.06 -24.25
N ARG A 99 -28.02 -3.72 -25.39
CA ARG A 99 -28.86 -3.70 -26.59
C ARG A 99 -29.41 -5.08 -26.93
N THR A 100 -30.44 -5.11 -27.77
CA THR A 100 -30.92 -6.32 -28.45
C THR A 100 -29.79 -6.99 -29.23
N ARG A 101 -29.92 -8.29 -29.55
CA ARG A 101 -28.82 -9.06 -30.17
C ARG A 101 -28.42 -8.54 -31.55
N ASP A 102 -29.39 -8.03 -32.31
CA ASP A 102 -29.15 -7.33 -33.58
C ASP A 102 -28.47 -5.96 -33.41
N GLY A 103 -28.50 -5.39 -32.19
CA GLY A 103 -27.92 -4.11 -31.82
C GLY A 103 -28.80 -2.91 -32.16
N THR A 104 -30.03 -3.11 -32.63
CA THR A 104 -30.87 -2.03 -33.15
C THR A 104 -31.55 -1.19 -32.07
N ALA A 105 -31.86 -1.78 -30.91
CA ALA A 105 -32.54 -1.09 -29.81
C ALA A 105 -31.87 -1.38 -28.46
N ARG A 106 -32.06 -0.47 -27.48
CA ARG A 106 -31.75 -0.75 -26.07
C ARG A 106 -32.66 -1.87 -25.56
N LEU A 107 -32.24 -2.59 -24.52
CA LEU A 107 -33.09 -3.59 -23.87
C LEU A 107 -34.40 -2.97 -23.34
N PRO A 108 -35.49 -3.75 -23.20
CA PRO A 108 -36.76 -3.24 -22.69
C PRO A 108 -36.59 -2.45 -21.39
N ARG A 109 -37.22 -1.26 -21.30
CA ARG A 109 -37.12 -0.26 -20.22
C ARG A 109 -35.88 0.64 -20.23
N ALA A 110 -34.87 0.39 -21.07
CA ALA A 110 -33.71 1.27 -21.23
C ALA A 110 -33.90 2.31 -22.35
N THR A 111 -33.21 3.44 -22.20
CA THR A 111 -33.09 4.50 -23.23
C THR A 111 -31.61 4.88 -23.36
N ASP A 112 -31.23 5.71 -24.34
CA ASP A 112 -29.83 6.17 -24.42
C ASP A 112 -29.43 7.07 -23.24
N ALA A 113 -30.38 7.78 -22.63
CA ALA A 113 -30.13 8.56 -21.41
C ALA A 113 -30.06 7.68 -20.14
N GLU A 114 -30.75 6.54 -20.15
CA GLU A 114 -30.79 5.60 -19.03
C GLU A 114 -30.50 4.17 -19.54
N PRO A 115 -29.25 3.90 -19.95
CA PRO A 115 -28.91 2.72 -20.75
C PRO A 115 -28.95 1.40 -19.97
N LEU A 116 -28.96 1.45 -18.64
CA LEU A 116 -28.92 0.27 -17.77
C LEU A 116 -30.25 -0.04 -17.08
N LYS A 117 -31.32 0.73 -17.36
CA LYS A 117 -32.68 0.46 -16.84
C LYS A 117 -33.28 -0.86 -17.33
N GLY A 118 -32.80 -1.39 -18.44
CA GLY A 118 -33.18 -2.69 -18.97
C GLY A 118 -32.29 -3.83 -18.48
N GLY A 119 -31.31 -3.54 -17.62
CA GLY A 119 -30.29 -4.50 -17.23
C GLY A 119 -29.22 -4.72 -18.31
N LEU A 120 -28.52 -5.85 -18.26
CA LEU A 120 -27.52 -6.25 -19.26
C LEU A 120 -27.62 -7.74 -19.55
N ARG A 121 -27.53 -8.10 -20.83
CA ARG A 121 -27.32 -9.48 -21.24
C ARG A 121 -25.96 -9.97 -20.76
N ILE A 122 -25.80 -11.27 -20.50
CA ILE A 122 -24.49 -11.83 -20.14
C ILE A 122 -23.60 -12.11 -21.36
N GLY A 123 -24.19 -12.22 -22.55
CA GLY A 123 -23.44 -12.40 -23.81
C GLY A 123 -23.25 -13.85 -24.22
N LYS A 124 -24.18 -14.76 -23.87
CA LYS A 124 -24.14 -16.14 -24.41
C LYS A 124 -24.39 -16.16 -25.91
N LEU A 125 -23.78 -17.13 -26.60
CA LEU A 125 -23.93 -17.31 -28.05
C LEU A 125 -25.36 -17.73 -28.44
N SER A 126 -26.01 -18.59 -27.64
CA SER A 126 -27.38 -19.02 -27.89
C SER A 126 -28.41 -18.05 -27.31
N GLU A 127 -29.44 -17.71 -28.08
CA GLU A 127 -30.55 -16.86 -27.63
C GLU A 127 -31.62 -17.64 -26.85
N HIS A 128 -31.81 -18.93 -27.17
CA HIS A 128 -32.81 -19.80 -26.58
C HIS A 128 -32.18 -21.11 -26.07
N GLY A 129 -32.92 -21.85 -25.23
CA GLY A 129 -32.49 -23.12 -24.63
C GLY A 129 -32.08 -23.00 -23.16
N SER A 130 -31.61 -24.10 -22.57
CA SER A 130 -31.24 -24.17 -21.15
C SER A 130 -30.02 -23.34 -20.77
N ASP A 131 -29.10 -23.11 -21.72
CA ASP A 131 -27.91 -22.25 -21.58
C ASP A 131 -28.00 -21.00 -22.48
N CYS A 132 -29.21 -20.43 -22.59
CA CYS A 132 -29.45 -19.22 -23.35
C CYS A 132 -28.82 -17.96 -22.73
N ASP A 133 -28.80 -16.88 -23.50
CA ASP A 133 -28.57 -15.53 -22.99
C ASP A 133 -29.66 -15.14 -21.97
N GLY A 134 -29.37 -14.12 -21.19
CA GLY A 134 -30.23 -13.71 -20.09
C GLY A 134 -29.51 -12.77 -19.17
N GLN A 135 -30.08 -12.55 -17.99
CA GLN A 135 -29.48 -11.72 -16.96
C GLN A 135 -29.24 -12.57 -15.72
N TYR A 136 -28.03 -12.47 -15.17
CA TYR A 136 -27.59 -13.23 -13.99
C TYR A 136 -27.20 -12.26 -12.90
N HIS A 137 -27.76 -12.46 -11.70
CA HIS A 137 -27.54 -11.53 -10.60
C HIS A 137 -26.05 -11.34 -10.27
N HIS A 138 -25.30 -12.44 -10.14
CA HIS A 138 -23.88 -12.37 -9.78
C HIS A 138 -23.02 -11.68 -10.85
N TYR A 139 -23.36 -11.82 -12.13
CA TYR A 139 -22.63 -11.16 -13.23
C TYR A 139 -22.91 -9.66 -13.25
N LEU A 140 -24.18 -9.29 -13.05
CA LEU A 140 -24.59 -7.88 -12.97
C LEU A 140 -23.98 -7.18 -11.76
N THR A 141 -23.89 -7.85 -10.61
CA THR A 141 -23.25 -7.28 -9.41
C THR A 141 -21.74 -7.10 -9.59
N LEU A 142 -21.04 -8.00 -10.29
CA LEU A 142 -19.64 -7.77 -10.66
C LEU A 142 -19.46 -6.62 -11.63
N TRP A 143 -20.39 -6.45 -12.58
CA TRP A 143 -20.37 -5.30 -13.47
C TRP A 143 -20.62 -3.97 -12.73
N MET A 144 -21.58 -3.95 -11.80
CA MET A 144 -21.80 -2.81 -10.91
C MET A 144 -20.54 -2.46 -10.11
N PHE A 145 -19.85 -3.48 -9.58
CA PHE A 145 -18.57 -3.30 -8.90
C PHE A 145 -17.53 -2.68 -9.83
N ALA A 146 -17.39 -3.17 -11.07
CA ALA A 146 -16.46 -2.63 -12.04
C ALA A 146 -16.74 -1.14 -12.37
N LEU A 147 -18.00 -0.77 -12.60
CA LEU A 147 -18.42 0.62 -12.82
C LEU A 147 -18.12 1.50 -11.60
N ASN A 148 -18.36 1.00 -10.40
CA ASN A 148 -18.05 1.72 -9.17
C ASN A 148 -16.53 1.95 -9.00
N ARG A 149 -15.70 0.93 -9.30
CA ARG A 149 -14.25 1.08 -9.31
C ARG A 149 -13.79 2.07 -10.37
N LEU A 150 -14.42 2.07 -11.55
CA LEU A 150 -14.14 3.04 -12.59
C LEU A 150 -14.45 4.46 -12.14
N ALA A 151 -15.59 4.69 -11.48
CA ALA A 151 -15.95 5.99 -10.90
C ALA A 151 -14.87 6.51 -9.95
N LEU A 152 -14.35 5.63 -9.08
CA LEU A 152 -13.31 5.99 -8.10
C LEU A 152 -11.95 6.26 -8.75
N ALA A 153 -11.60 5.49 -9.78
CA ALA A 153 -10.33 5.67 -10.49
C ALA A 153 -10.31 6.93 -11.35
N THR A 154 -11.46 7.37 -11.86
CA THR A 154 -11.57 8.54 -12.75
C THR A 154 -12.00 9.81 -12.04
N GLY A 155 -12.67 9.70 -10.89
CA GLY A 155 -13.38 10.81 -10.25
C GLY A 155 -14.71 11.16 -10.92
N GLU A 156 -15.14 10.39 -11.93
CA GLU A 156 -16.37 10.62 -12.70
C GLU A 156 -17.54 9.89 -12.06
N LYS A 157 -18.40 10.67 -11.40
CA LYS A 157 -19.53 10.19 -10.60
C LYS A 157 -20.58 9.44 -11.44
N GLU A 158 -20.63 9.70 -12.74
CA GLU A 158 -21.56 9.15 -13.72
C GLU A 158 -21.47 7.62 -13.76
N TYR A 159 -20.28 7.04 -13.61
CA TYR A 159 -20.13 5.57 -13.60
C TYR A 159 -20.78 4.92 -12.37
N ASN A 160 -20.73 5.56 -11.20
CA ASN A 160 -21.44 5.05 -10.02
C ASN A 160 -22.95 5.28 -10.15
N GLN A 161 -23.40 6.35 -10.81
CA GLN A 161 -24.82 6.56 -11.12
C GLN A 161 -25.35 5.47 -12.04
N LEU A 162 -24.58 5.05 -13.05
CA LEU A 162 -24.90 3.90 -13.91
C LEU A 162 -24.97 2.61 -13.09
N ALA A 163 -24.02 2.36 -12.18
CA ALA A 163 -24.07 1.20 -11.30
C ALA A 163 -25.34 1.18 -10.41
N VAL A 164 -25.70 2.33 -9.81
CA VAL A 164 -26.93 2.49 -9.00
C VAL A 164 -28.18 2.33 -9.85
N GLN A 165 -28.18 2.86 -11.08
CA GLN A 165 -29.28 2.68 -12.04
C GLN A 165 -29.51 1.19 -12.34
N LEU A 166 -28.44 0.45 -12.64
CA LEU A 166 -28.50 -0.99 -12.86
C LEU A 166 -28.99 -1.74 -11.62
N ALA A 167 -28.47 -1.38 -10.45
CA ALA A 167 -28.84 -1.98 -9.16
C ALA A 167 -30.34 -1.86 -8.87
N LYS A 168 -30.90 -0.66 -9.06
CA LYS A 168 -32.34 -0.40 -8.88
C LYS A 168 -33.20 -1.11 -9.91
N ALA A 169 -32.75 -1.11 -11.17
CA ALA A 169 -33.51 -1.70 -12.27
C ALA A 169 -33.69 -3.22 -12.09
N ILE A 170 -32.62 -3.93 -11.72
CA ILE A 170 -32.63 -5.40 -11.72
C ILE A 170 -33.10 -6.00 -10.38
N HIS A 171 -32.91 -5.30 -9.26
CA HIS A 171 -33.25 -5.80 -7.92
C HIS A 171 -34.68 -6.38 -7.80
N PRO A 172 -35.76 -5.69 -8.20
CA PRO A 172 -37.13 -6.22 -8.04
C PRO A 172 -37.41 -7.48 -8.85
N HIS A 173 -36.60 -7.79 -9.87
CA HIS A 173 -36.74 -8.98 -10.70
C HIS A 173 -35.95 -10.17 -10.17
N PHE A 174 -34.87 -9.92 -9.42
CA PHE A 174 -34.09 -10.97 -8.76
C PHE A 174 -34.55 -11.27 -7.34
N VAL A 175 -35.17 -10.30 -6.65
CA VAL A 175 -35.62 -10.41 -5.27
C VAL A 175 -37.15 -10.35 -5.21
N ILE A 176 -37.77 -11.53 -5.22
CA ILE A 176 -39.22 -11.73 -5.32
C ILE A 176 -39.83 -11.76 -3.93
N ARG A 177 -40.92 -11.00 -3.70
CA ARG A 177 -41.71 -11.05 -2.46
C ARG A 177 -42.96 -11.89 -2.69
N ARG A 178 -43.20 -12.90 -1.84
CA ARG A 178 -44.46 -13.67 -1.88
C ARG A 178 -45.58 -12.80 -1.31
N ARG A 179 -46.70 -12.68 -2.03
CA ARG A 179 -47.97 -12.15 -1.47
C ARG A 179 -48.67 -13.29 -0.71
N GLU A 180 -49.28 -12.97 0.42
CA GLU A 180 -50.00 -13.93 1.28
C GLU A 180 -51.29 -14.49 0.63
N ASP A 181 -51.73 -13.94 -0.51
CA ASP A 181 -52.99 -14.33 -1.16
C ASP A 181 -52.90 -15.52 -2.14
N ASP A 182 -51.70 -16.04 -2.41
CA ASP A 182 -51.48 -17.08 -3.45
C ASP A 182 -51.67 -18.54 -2.96
N ASP A 183 -52.03 -18.75 -1.68
CA ASP A 183 -52.24 -20.08 -1.09
C ASP A 183 -53.71 -20.56 -1.12
N SER A 184 -54.55 -20.03 -2.03
CA SER A 184 -55.97 -20.44 -2.15
C SER A 184 -56.26 -21.58 -3.14
N GLU A 185 -55.27 -22.20 -3.78
CA GLU A 185 -55.50 -23.42 -4.56
C GLU A 185 -54.47 -24.53 -4.26
N GLY A 186 -54.86 -25.45 -3.36
CA GLY A 186 -54.44 -26.85 -3.45
C GLY A 186 -53.47 -27.37 -2.39
N SER A 187 -53.91 -27.55 -1.14
CA SER A 187 -53.58 -28.75 -0.36
C SER A 187 -54.42 -28.84 0.92
N SER A 188 -55.30 -29.84 1.00
CA SER A 188 -56.00 -30.24 2.21
C SER A 188 -55.05 -31.01 3.14
N GLY A 189 -54.67 -30.41 4.27
CA GLY A 189 -53.85 -31.07 5.29
C GLY A 189 -53.97 -30.41 6.66
N SER A 190 -54.67 -31.06 7.57
CA SER A 190 -54.94 -30.63 8.95
C SER A 190 -53.67 -30.41 9.80
N GLY A 191 -53.61 -29.30 10.54
CA GLY A 191 -52.72 -29.14 11.70
C GLY A 191 -52.75 -27.73 12.31
N GLY A 192 -53.56 -27.55 13.35
CA GLY A 192 -53.65 -26.29 14.08
C GLY A 192 -52.43 -26.00 14.95
N GLY A 193 -52.00 -24.74 14.96
CA GLY A 193 -50.97 -24.21 15.85
C GLY A 193 -51.00 -22.69 15.84
N SER A 194 -51.67 -22.10 16.82
CA SER A 194 -51.70 -20.65 17.03
C SER A 194 -50.34 -20.16 17.54
N GLY A 195 -49.64 -19.37 16.71
CA GLY A 195 -48.45 -18.64 17.10
C GLY A 195 -48.45 -17.29 16.41
N SER A 196 -48.72 -16.21 17.14
CA SER A 196 -48.59 -14.85 16.65
C SER A 196 -47.10 -14.51 16.47
N SER A 197 -46.62 -14.52 15.23
CA SER A 197 -45.36 -13.89 14.84
C SER A 197 -45.64 -12.85 13.76
N SER A 198 -45.24 -11.61 14.00
CA SER A 198 -45.37 -10.49 13.05
C SER A 198 -44.93 -10.89 11.64
N GLY A 199 -45.83 -10.74 10.66
CA GLY A 199 -45.66 -11.17 9.28
C GLY A 199 -44.41 -10.58 8.62
N SER A 200 -43.38 -11.42 8.46
CA SER A 200 -42.25 -11.14 7.58
C SER A 200 -42.61 -11.75 6.22
N GLN A 201 -42.93 -10.92 5.23
CA GLN A 201 -43.10 -11.39 3.84
C GLN A 201 -41.89 -12.24 3.44
N ALA A 202 -42.14 -13.48 3.03
CA ALA A 202 -41.09 -14.38 2.55
C ALA A 202 -40.50 -13.82 1.25
N VAL A 203 -39.34 -13.17 1.36
CA VAL A 203 -38.51 -12.75 0.22
C VAL A 203 -37.91 -14.02 -0.42
N ARG A 204 -37.56 -14.06 -1.70
CA ARG A 204 -36.71 -15.12 -2.26
C ARG A 204 -35.86 -14.56 -3.37
N MET A 205 -34.71 -15.15 -3.61
CA MET A 205 -33.84 -14.77 -4.71
C MET A 205 -33.92 -15.80 -5.84
N VAL A 206 -33.72 -15.33 -7.06
CA VAL A 206 -33.57 -16.19 -8.25
C VAL A 206 -32.22 -15.94 -8.89
N TRP A 207 -31.70 -16.92 -9.61
CA TRP A 207 -30.34 -16.89 -10.14
C TRP A 207 -30.28 -16.25 -11.53
N LYS A 208 -31.28 -16.52 -12.36
CA LYS A 208 -31.33 -16.08 -13.75
C LYS A 208 -32.73 -15.66 -14.18
N ILE A 209 -32.81 -14.54 -14.88
CA ILE A 209 -34.04 -14.03 -15.53
C ILE A 209 -33.81 -13.81 -17.04
N SER A 210 -34.89 -13.69 -17.80
CA SER A 210 -34.87 -13.39 -19.23
C SER A 210 -34.28 -12.01 -19.52
N THR A 211 -33.85 -11.77 -20.76
CA THR A 211 -33.23 -10.50 -21.15
C THR A 211 -34.17 -9.30 -21.03
N ASP A 212 -35.48 -9.53 -21.16
CA ASP A 212 -36.54 -8.56 -20.91
C ASP A 212 -36.95 -8.45 -19.44
N MET A 213 -36.34 -9.22 -18.52
CA MET A 213 -36.63 -9.25 -17.07
C MET A 213 -38.06 -9.69 -16.68
N ASP A 214 -38.86 -10.20 -17.61
CA ASP A 214 -40.26 -10.58 -17.34
C ASP A 214 -40.43 -12.04 -16.91
N THR A 215 -39.44 -12.90 -17.18
CA THR A 215 -39.50 -14.34 -16.88
C THR A 215 -38.34 -14.79 -16.00
N VAL A 216 -38.65 -15.55 -14.95
CA VAL A 216 -37.62 -16.28 -14.18
C VAL A 216 -37.21 -17.52 -14.99
N LEU A 217 -35.94 -17.57 -15.39
CA LEU A 217 -35.41 -18.71 -16.15
C LEU A 217 -34.81 -19.77 -15.23
N VAL A 218 -34.20 -19.37 -14.12
CA VAL A 218 -33.69 -20.31 -13.10
C VAL A 218 -34.10 -19.84 -11.71
N PRO A 219 -35.05 -20.54 -11.05
CA PRO A 219 -35.64 -20.10 -9.80
C PRO A 219 -34.80 -20.41 -8.55
N SER A 220 -33.69 -21.15 -8.69
CA SER A 220 -32.74 -21.34 -7.58
C SER A 220 -31.97 -20.05 -7.30
N GLU A 221 -31.27 -19.97 -6.18
CA GLU A 221 -30.33 -18.89 -5.86
C GLU A 221 -28.92 -19.46 -5.73
N GLY A 222 -27.90 -18.69 -6.12
CA GLY A 222 -26.50 -19.05 -5.87
C GLY A 222 -26.17 -19.00 -4.38
N HIS A 223 -25.14 -19.76 -3.99
CA HIS A 223 -24.72 -19.88 -2.59
C HIS A 223 -24.36 -18.52 -1.96
N LEU A 224 -23.68 -17.66 -2.72
CA LEU A 224 -23.15 -16.37 -2.27
C LEU A 224 -23.84 -15.15 -2.88
N ASP A 225 -24.93 -15.33 -3.62
CA ASP A 225 -25.58 -14.24 -4.38
C ASP A 225 -26.09 -13.14 -3.45
N ALA A 226 -26.73 -13.51 -2.34
CA ALA A 226 -27.23 -12.55 -1.35
C ALA A 226 -26.09 -11.76 -0.67
N ALA A 227 -25.00 -12.44 -0.32
CA ALA A 227 -23.82 -11.80 0.27
C ALA A 227 -23.14 -10.85 -0.74
N THR A 228 -23.07 -11.25 -2.01
CA THR A 228 -22.50 -10.41 -3.08
C THR A 228 -23.36 -9.16 -3.28
N GLY A 229 -24.69 -9.33 -3.36
CA GLY A 229 -25.64 -8.23 -3.42
C GLY A 229 -25.47 -7.28 -2.24
N TYR A 230 -25.39 -7.81 -1.02
CA TYR A 230 -25.18 -6.99 0.18
C TYR A 230 -23.91 -6.15 0.12
N VAL A 231 -22.78 -6.77 -0.22
CA VAL A 231 -21.48 -6.09 -0.29
C VAL A 231 -21.46 -5.04 -1.40
N VAL A 232 -21.84 -5.41 -2.63
CA VAL A 232 -21.76 -4.51 -3.79
C VAL A 232 -22.71 -3.33 -3.61
N TYR A 233 -23.96 -3.54 -3.20
CA TYR A 233 -24.92 -2.45 -3.05
C TYR A 233 -24.49 -1.46 -1.96
N ARG A 234 -23.87 -1.95 -0.88
CA ARG A 234 -23.26 -1.08 0.14
C ARG A 234 -22.10 -0.26 -0.41
N LEU A 235 -21.25 -0.85 -1.25
CA LEU A 235 -20.15 -0.12 -1.90
C LEU A 235 -20.70 0.98 -2.84
N LEU A 236 -21.72 0.66 -3.65
CA LEU A 236 -22.36 1.64 -4.54
C LEU A 236 -22.97 2.81 -3.77
N GLN A 237 -23.70 2.50 -2.69
CA GLN A 237 -24.32 3.51 -1.85
C GLN A 237 -23.27 4.39 -1.17
N ARG A 238 -22.20 3.82 -0.60
CA ARG A 238 -21.10 4.60 -0.01
C ARG A 238 -20.44 5.53 -1.02
N THR A 239 -20.18 5.05 -2.24
CA THR A 239 -19.64 5.90 -3.31
C THR A 239 -20.62 6.98 -3.75
N ALA A 240 -21.92 6.68 -3.76
CA ALA A 240 -22.95 7.66 -4.09
C ALA A 240 -23.02 8.78 -3.05
N GLU A 241 -23.03 8.41 -1.77
CA GLU A 241 -23.01 9.35 -0.63
C GLU A 241 -21.79 10.28 -0.71
N HIS A 242 -20.65 9.74 -1.16
CA HIS A 242 -19.39 10.48 -1.30
C HIS A 242 -19.33 11.43 -2.48
N MET A 243 -19.65 10.94 -3.67
CA MET A 243 -19.46 11.69 -4.91
C MET A 243 -20.61 12.66 -5.20
N HIS A 244 -21.78 12.44 -4.60
CA HIS A 244 -22.97 13.25 -4.87
C HIS A 244 -23.34 14.18 -3.69
N GLY A 245 -22.92 13.84 -2.47
CA GLY A 245 -23.40 14.48 -1.25
C GLY A 245 -24.87 14.13 -0.98
N ALA A 246 -25.18 13.63 0.21
CA ALA A 246 -26.55 13.41 0.66
C ALA A 246 -26.88 14.39 1.81
N PRO A 247 -28.07 15.03 1.82
CA PRO A 247 -28.52 15.79 2.97
C PRO A 247 -28.52 14.91 4.23
N PRO A 248 -28.08 15.42 5.40
CA PRO A 248 -28.10 14.67 6.65
C PRO A 248 -29.49 14.09 6.94
N GLY A 249 -29.55 12.79 7.27
CA GLY A 249 -30.82 12.11 7.59
C GLY A 249 -31.62 11.57 6.40
N THR A 250 -31.13 11.72 5.16
CA THR A 250 -31.75 11.05 4.00
C THR A 250 -31.26 9.61 3.86
N PRO A 251 -32.15 8.61 3.72
CA PRO A 251 -31.75 7.25 3.43
C PRO A 251 -30.99 7.20 2.09
N GLY A 252 -29.84 6.53 2.09
CA GLY A 252 -29.05 6.37 0.86
C GLY A 252 -29.83 5.65 -0.25
N PRO A 253 -29.43 5.83 -1.52
CA PRO A 253 -30.24 5.46 -2.68
C PRO A 253 -30.57 3.98 -2.82
N LEU A 254 -29.92 3.08 -2.07
CA LEU A 254 -30.09 1.63 -2.12
C LEU A 254 -30.46 1.01 -0.76
N SER A 255 -30.94 1.83 0.19
CA SER A 255 -31.17 1.40 1.56
C SER A 255 -32.18 0.24 1.67
N GLY A 256 -33.19 0.22 0.80
CA GLY A 256 -34.21 -0.83 0.76
C GLY A 256 -33.64 -2.17 0.28
N GLU A 257 -32.91 -2.13 -0.82
CA GLU A 257 -32.26 -3.28 -1.46
C GLU A 257 -31.18 -3.88 -0.54
N ILE A 258 -30.38 -3.03 0.12
CA ILE A 258 -29.40 -3.47 1.13
C ILE A 258 -30.10 -4.20 2.29
N ALA A 259 -31.27 -3.72 2.73
CA ALA A 259 -32.05 -4.37 3.79
C ALA A 259 -32.63 -5.72 3.33
N ASP A 260 -33.05 -5.84 2.06
CA ASP A 260 -33.48 -7.12 1.48
C ASP A 260 -32.33 -8.14 1.48
N TYR A 261 -31.14 -7.77 1.00
CA TYR A 261 -29.99 -8.68 1.03
C TYR A 261 -29.58 -9.08 2.45
N ARG A 262 -29.63 -8.14 3.40
CA ARG A 262 -29.36 -8.46 4.82
C ARG A 262 -30.34 -9.50 5.37
N ARG A 263 -31.62 -9.43 5.01
CA ARG A 263 -32.62 -10.45 5.36
C ARG A 263 -32.35 -11.79 4.69
N LEU A 264 -31.95 -11.79 3.41
CA LEU A 264 -31.62 -13.00 2.67
C LEU A 264 -30.39 -13.72 3.27
N MET A 265 -29.35 -12.98 3.67
CA MET A 265 -28.17 -13.53 4.34
C MET A 265 -28.48 -14.16 5.71
N GLY A 266 -29.50 -13.65 6.41
CA GLY A 266 -29.92 -14.16 7.72
C GLY A 266 -30.60 -15.53 7.69
N ARG A 267 -30.84 -16.12 6.51
CA ARG A 267 -31.47 -17.43 6.37
C ARG A 267 -30.49 -18.54 6.72
N GLY A 268 -30.98 -19.53 7.46
CA GLY A 268 -30.18 -20.70 7.86
C GLY A 268 -29.49 -21.36 6.66
N GLY A 269 -28.20 -21.69 6.84
CA GLY A 269 -27.40 -22.40 5.84
C GLY A 269 -26.82 -21.56 4.71
N LYS A 270 -26.98 -20.23 4.67
CA LYS A 270 -26.53 -19.39 3.55
C LYS A 270 -25.16 -18.71 3.72
N MET A 271 -24.60 -18.71 4.92
CA MET A 271 -23.33 -18.04 5.24
C MET A 271 -22.29 -19.05 5.73
N HIS A 272 -21.86 -19.96 4.85
CA HIS A 272 -20.78 -20.92 5.12
C HIS A 272 -19.81 -20.98 3.95
N ALA A 273 -18.56 -21.39 4.22
CA ALA A 273 -17.55 -21.50 3.17
C ALA A 273 -17.91 -22.60 2.14
N SER A 274 -17.61 -22.36 0.86
CA SER A 274 -17.90 -23.30 -0.24
C SER A 274 -16.69 -24.17 -0.61
N ARG A 275 -16.93 -25.43 -0.97
CA ARG A 275 -15.88 -26.32 -1.52
C ARG A 275 -15.58 -26.05 -2.99
N ASP A 276 -16.41 -25.26 -3.67
CA ASP A 276 -16.12 -24.84 -5.03
C ASP A 276 -15.02 -23.76 -5.02
N PRO A 277 -13.94 -23.89 -5.81
CA PRO A 277 -12.82 -22.94 -5.78
C PRO A 277 -13.22 -21.50 -6.10
N LEU A 278 -14.16 -21.29 -7.03
CA LEU A 278 -14.59 -19.95 -7.40
C LEU A 278 -15.38 -19.32 -6.26
N ASP A 279 -16.40 -20.01 -5.75
CA ASP A 279 -17.19 -19.51 -4.63
C ASP A 279 -16.32 -19.25 -3.39
N LEU A 280 -15.34 -20.13 -3.11
CA LEU A 280 -14.40 -19.96 -2.00
C LEU A 280 -13.63 -18.64 -2.12
N GLY A 281 -13.09 -18.38 -3.32
CA GLY A 281 -12.38 -17.16 -3.64
C GLY A 281 -13.26 -15.91 -3.59
N MET A 282 -14.46 -15.97 -4.18
CA MET A 282 -15.43 -14.89 -4.15
C MET A 282 -15.90 -14.60 -2.71
N GLY A 283 -16.02 -15.63 -1.87
CA GLY A 283 -16.29 -15.51 -0.44
C GLY A 283 -15.24 -14.68 0.28
N LEU A 284 -13.96 -15.06 0.14
CA LEU A 284 -12.83 -14.32 0.69
C LEU A 284 -12.77 -12.88 0.14
N TRP A 285 -13.00 -12.70 -1.16
CA TRP A 285 -13.08 -11.39 -1.79
C TRP A 285 -14.25 -10.56 -1.28
N MET A 286 -15.42 -11.10 -0.95
CA MET A 286 -16.46 -10.27 -0.33
C MET A 286 -16.10 -9.86 1.09
N CYS A 287 -15.57 -10.81 1.87
CA CYS A 287 -15.26 -10.59 3.28
C CYS A 287 -14.16 -9.54 3.47
N HIS A 288 -13.26 -9.33 2.48
CA HIS A 288 -12.17 -8.37 2.64
C HIS A 288 -12.63 -6.91 2.76
N PHE A 289 -13.82 -6.56 2.27
CA PHE A 289 -14.36 -5.20 2.37
C PHE A 289 -14.92 -4.86 3.76
N PHE A 290 -15.23 -5.87 4.57
CA PHE A 290 -15.92 -5.72 5.85
C PHE A 290 -15.33 -6.66 6.91
N LYS A 291 -14.01 -6.87 6.93
CA LYS A 291 -13.33 -7.88 7.77
C LYS A 291 -13.70 -7.82 9.26
N ASP A 292 -14.03 -6.64 9.75
CA ASP A 292 -14.38 -6.39 11.15
C ASP A 292 -15.83 -6.75 11.49
N GLU A 293 -16.70 -6.98 10.49
CA GLU A 293 -18.08 -7.39 10.74
C GLU A 293 -18.16 -8.89 11.07
N PRO A 294 -18.92 -9.31 12.10
CA PRO A 294 -18.92 -10.71 12.57
C PRO A 294 -19.21 -11.75 11.48
N TRP A 295 -20.12 -11.45 10.55
CA TRP A 295 -20.46 -12.36 9.45
C TRP A 295 -19.28 -12.57 8.49
N ALA A 296 -18.51 -11.51 8.22
CA ALA A 296 -17.39 -11.53 7.28
C ALA A 296 -16.15 -12.16 7.93
N ALA A 297 -15.92 -11.90 9.22
CA ALA A 297 -14.89 -12.56 10.00
C ALA A 297 -15.13 -14.08 10.07
N ALA A 298 -16.37 -14.51 10.35
CA ALA A 298 -16.72 -15.92 10.43
C ALA A 298 -16.59 -16.64 9.08
N LEU A 299 -17.19 -16.09 8.01
CA LEU A 299 -17.11 -16.68 6.67
C LEU A 299 -15.68 -16.66 6.13
N GLY A 300 -14.95 -15.57 6.34
CA GLY A 300 -13.56 -15.43 5.88
C GLY A 300 -12.62 -16.42 6.57
N SER A 301 -12.75 -16.59 7.89
CA SER A 301 -11.99 -17.60 8.64
C SER A 301 -12.25 -19.02 8.15
N GLN A 302 -13.52 -19.41 8.00
CA GLN A 302 -13.89 -20.72 7.45
C GLN A 302 -13.36 -20.93 6.02
N SER A 303 -13.38 -19.88 5.21
CA SER A 303 -12.89 -19.93 3.84
C SER A 303 -11.38 -20.03 3.77
N LEU A 304 -10.64 -19.36 4.66
CA LEU A 304 -9.18 -19.50 4.77
C LEU A 304 -8.78 -20.93 5.11
N ASP A 305 -9.42 -21.55 6.10
CA ASP A 305 -9.13 -22.92 6.50
C ASP A 305 -9.40 -23.92 5.37
N MET A 306 -10.50 -23.73 4.63
CA MET A 306 -10.80 -24.57 3.48
C MET A 306 -9.86 -24.33 2.30
N ALA A 307 -9.41 -23.09 2.09
CA ALA A 307 -8.42 -22.77 1.06
C ALA A 307 -7.07 -23.42 1.35
N ARG A 308 -6.62 -23.45 2.61
CA ARG A 308 -5.41 -24.20 3.03
C ARG A 308 -5.51 -25.68 2.67
N ALA A 309 -6.64 -26.32 2.99
CA ALA A 309 -6.86 -27.73 2.66
C ALA A 309 -6.96 -27.98 1.14
N MET A 310 -7.48 -27.02 0.37
CA MET A 310 -7.59 -27.12 -1.08
C MET A 310 -6.23 -27.01 -1.78
N LEU A 311 -5.34 -26.17 -1.25
CA LEU A 311 -4.02 -25.86 -1.81
C LEU A 311 -2.88 -26.74 -1.28
N ASP A 312 -3.16 -27.72 -0.40
CA ASP A 312 -2.19 -28.72 0.04
C ASP A 312 -1.61 -29.49 -1.17
N GLU A 313 -0.28 -29.47 -1.34
CA GLU A 313 0.40 -30.11 -2.48
C GLU A 313 0.30 -31.63 -2.51
N LYS A 314 0.09 -32.28 -1.35
CA LYS A 314 0.06 -33.74 -1.22
C LYS A 314 -1.35 -34.32 -1.34
N ARG A 315 -2.38 -33.48 -1.31
CA ARG A 315 -3.81 -33.86 -1.28
C ARG A 315 -4.64 -32.85 -2.09
N GLY A 316 -5.96 -32.96 -2.06
CA GLY A 316 -6.83 -31.89 -2.58
C GLY A 316 -6.83 -31.69 -4.11
N LEU A 317 -6.87 -30.42 -4.53
CA LEU A 317 -7.01 -30.01 -5.94
C LEU A 317 -5.68 -30.07 -6.69
N MET A 318 -4.57 -29.81 -6.00
CA MET A 318 -3.22 -29.75 -6.58
C MET A 318 -2.69 -31.11 -7.03
N ALA A 319 -3.21 -32.21 -6.47
CA ALA A 319 -2.87 -33.57 -6.87
C ALA A 319 -3.57 -34.05 -8.16
N ARG A 320 -4.45 -33.24 -8.77
CA ARG A 320 -5.23 -33.62 -9.96
C ARG A 320 -4.58 -33.15 -11.25
N ASP A 321 -4.76 -33.93 -12.32
CA ASP A 321 -4.39 -33.54 -13.69
C ASP A 321 -5.14 -32.30 -14.17
N ALA A 322 -4.52 -31.56 -15.10
CA ALA A 322 -5.07 -30.31 -15.66
C ALA A 322 -6.46 -30.49 -16.28
N SER A 323 -6.74 -31.64 -16.90
CA SER A 323 -8.05 -31.94 -17.53
C SER A 323 -9.21 -32.10 -16.53
N ARG A 324 -8.92 -32.20 -15.23
CA ARG A 324 -9.92 -32.31 -14.16
C ARG A 324 -10.01 -31.04 -13.30
N ARG A 325 -9.42 -29.94 -13.79
CA ARG A 325 -9.29 -28.67 -13.10
C ARG A 325 -9.80 -27.55 -14.01
N LEU A 326 -10.22 -26.44 -13.42
CA LEU A 326 -10.74 -25.28 -14.16
C LEU A 326 -10.00 -24.02 -13.74
N ALA A 327 -9.18 -23.49 -14.65
CA ALA A 327 -8.26 -22.39 -14.36
C ALA A 327 -8.94 -21.16 -13.75
N PHE A 328 -9.99 -20.64 -14.37
CA PHE A 328 -10.70 -19.45 -13.88
C PHE A 328 -11.25 -19.62 -12.44
N ARG A 329 -11.69 -20.84 -12.05
CA ARG A 329 -12.20 -21.10 -10.71
C ARG A 329 -11.09 -21.03 -9.67
N GLU A 330 -9.94 -21.61 -9.97
CA GLU A 330 -8.78 -21.62 -9.08
C GLU A 330 -8.13 -20.23 -8.96
N PHE A 331 -8.08 -19.47 -10.06
CA PHE A 331 -7.69 -18.07 -10.00
C PHE A 331 -8.65 -17.23 -9.15
N GLY A 332 -9.94 -17.58 -9.11
CA GLY A 332 -10.88 -17.02 -8.14
C GLY A 332 -10.42 -17.21 -6.70
N THR A 333 -10.03 -18.43 -6.31
CA THR A 333 -9.45 -18.71 -4.98
C THR A 333 -8.19 -17.87 -4.73
N CYS A 334 -7.30 -17.81 -5.72
CA CYS A 334 -6.04 -17.06 -5.62
C CYS A 334 -6.27 -15.56 -5.41
N LEU A 335 -7.23 -14.97 -6.15
CA LEU A 335 -7.65 -13.58 -5.99
C LEU A 335 -8.19 -13.34 -4.58
N GLY A 336 -9.13 -14.18 -4.13
CA GLY A 336 -9.75 -14.07 -2.81
C GLY A 336 -8.73 -14.11 -1.68
N LEU A 337 -7.79 -15.07 -1.73
CA LEU A 337 -6.71 -15.21 -0.74
C LEU A 337 -5.83 -13.96 -0.65
N GLN A 338 -5.45 -13.40 -1.80
CA GLN A 338 -4.61 -12.21 -1.81
C GLN A 338 -5.33 -10.97 -1.31
N CYS A 339 -6.63 -10.79 -1.60
CA CYS A 339 -7.42 -9.69 -1.04
C CYS A 339 -7.67 -9.83 0.47
N TYR A 340 -8.02 -11.05 0.93
CA TYR A 340 -8.40 -11.27 2.32
C TYR A 340 -7.20 -11.27 3.27
N GLY A 341 -6.05 -11.73 2.81
CA GLY A 341 -4.81 -11.79 3.59
C GLY A 341 -4.33 -13.23 3.67
N ALA A 342 -3.26 -13.53 2.93
CA ALA A 342 -2.60 -14.82 2.90
C ALA A 342 -1.42 -14.85 3.89
N ASP A 343 -1.36 -15.91 4.70
CA ASP A 343 -0.14 -16.30 5.41
C ASP A 343 0.90 -16.88 4.43
N GLU A 344 2.08 -17.22 4.93
CA GLU A 344 3.18 -17.73 4.10
C GLU A 344 2.85 -19.07 3.41
N GLU A 345 2.01 -19.90 4.03
CA GLU A 345 1.60 -21.19 3.46
C GLU A 345 0.64 -20.99 2.29
N THR A 346 -0.41 -20.20 2.50
CA THR A 346 -1.39 -19.89 1.45
C THR A 346 -0.78 -19.10 0.30
N ARG A 347 0.21 -18.23 0.56
CA ARG A 347 0.99 -17.53 -0.49
C ARG A 347 1.74 -18.51 -1.40
N ARG A 348 2.41 -19.50 -0.84
CA ARG A 348 3.07 -20.57 -1.61
C ARG A 348 2.06 -21.38 -2.43
N GLY A 349 0.89 -21.67 -1.86
CA GLY A 349 -0.20 -22.35 -2.59
C GLY A 349 -0.70 -21.54 -3.79
N VAL A 350 -0.86 -20.22 -3.66
CA VAL A 350 -1.22 -19.32 -4.76
C VAL A 350 -0.16 -19.35 -5.86
N GLU A 351 1.12 -19.25 -5.49
CA GLU A 351 2.23 -19.33 -6.45
C GLU A 351 2.25 -20.69 -7.18
N ALA A 352 1.97 -21.79 -6.47
CA ALA A 352 1.90 -23.13 -7.07
C ALA A 352 0.77 -23.24 -8.11
N VAL A 353 -0.43 -22.71 -7.81
CA VAL A 353 -1.56 -22.66 -8.76
C VAL A 353 -1.21 -21.83 -10.00
N VAL A 354 -0.65 -20.64 -9.79
CA VAL A 354 -0.24 -19.73 -10.87
C VAL A 354 0.80 -20.41 -11.77
N ASN A 355 1.84 -20.99 -11.19
CA ASN A 355 2.92 -21.65 -11.93
C ASN A 355 2.42 -22.90 -12.67
N PHE A 356 1.48 -23.65 -12.09
CA PHE A 356 0.84 -24.79 -12.73
C PHE A 356 0.09 -24.34 -13.99
N TRP A 357 -0.79 -23.35 -13.87
CA TRP A 357 -1.60 -22.92 -15.01
C TRP A 357 -0.81 -22.18 -16.08
N GLN A 358 0.26 -21.46 -15.75
CA GLN A 358 1.17 -20.90 -16.76
C GLN A 358 1.68 -21.97 -17.74
N GLN A 359 1.85 -23.22 -17.29
CA GLN A 359 2.33 -24.32 -18.12
C GLN A 359 1.21 -25.03 -18.89
N HIS A 360 -0.04 -24.90 -18.44
CA HIS A 360 -1.17 -25.74 -18.91
C HIS A 360 -2.33 -24.97 -19.56
N ILE A 361 -2.48 -23.67 -19.30
CA ILE A 361 -3.65 -22.86 -19.66
C ILE A 361 -3.92 -22.82 -21.18
N GLU A 362 -2.88 -22.88 -22.01
CA GLU A 362 -3.03 -22.91 -23.47
C GLU A 362 -3.58 -24.24 -23.98
N ARG A 363 -3.16 -25.35 -23.37
CA ARG A 363 -3.40 -26.72 -23.88
C ARG A 363 -4.57 -27.42 -23.20
N SER A 364 -4.91 -27.01 -21.98
CA SER A 364 -5.81 -27.74 -21.09
C SER A 364 -7.08 -26.96 -20.73
N THR A 365 -7.25 -25.75 -21.27
CA THR A 365 -8.45 -24.93 -21.09
C THR A 365 -9.24 -24.88 -22.39
N ASP A 366 -10.52 -25.21 -22.31
CA ASP A 366 -11.46 -25.08 -23.43
C ASP A 366 -11.40 -23.67 -24.03
N GLU A 367 -11.52 -23.57 -25.35
CA GLU A 367 -11.38 -22.28 -26.05
C GLU A 367 -12.38 -21.24 -25.55
N ASP A 368 -13.60 -21.67 -25.24
CA ASP A 368 -14.67 -20.82 -24.71
C ASP A 368 -14.39 -20.31 -23.28
N LEU A 369 -13.58 -21.02 -22.50
CA LEU A 369 -13.22 -20.67 -21.12
C LEU A 369 -11.85 -19.98 -21.03
N ARG A 370 -11.09 -19.93 -22.13
CA ARG A 370 -9.77 -19.31 -22.17
C ARG A 370 -9.82 -17.80 -21.85
N PRO A 371 -10.76 -16.99 -22.39
CA PRO A 371 -10.80 -15.56 -22.10
C PRO A 371 -11.07 -15.24 -20.63
N ILE A 372 -12.08 -15.89 -20.02
CA ILE A 372 -12.38 -15.73 -18.59
C ILE A 372 -11.20 -16.19 -17.72
N SER A 373 -10.52 -17.27 -18.11
CA SER A 373 -9.35 -17.76 -17.39
C SER A 373 -8.17 -16.77 -17.45
N LEU A 374 -7.95 -16.10 -18.59
CA LEU A 374 -6.90 -15.09 -18.73
C LEU A 374 -7.22 -13.80 -17.97
N ALA A 375 -8.47 -13.34 -17.98
CA ALA A 375 -8.89 -12.18 -17.20
C ALA A 375 -8.78 -12.43 -15.69
N MET A 376 -9.19 -13.61 -15.23
CA MET A 376 -9.03 -14.06 -13.85
C MET A 376 -7.57 -14.27 -13.48
N TYR A 377 -6.74 -14.78 -14.41
CA TYR A 377 -5.31 -14.94 -14.20
C TYR A 377 -4.63 -13.60 -13.93
N ALA A 378 -4.91 -12.58 -14.73
CA ALA A 378 -4.40 -11.23 -14.50
C ALA A 378 -4.81 -10.72 -13.10
N ALA A 379 -6.10 -10.81 -12.76
CA ALA A 379 -6.59 -10.41 -11.44
C ALA A 379 -5.96 -11.21 -10.29
N ALA A 380 -5.62 -12.49 -10.50
CA ALA A 380 -4.92 -13.32 -9.53
C ALA A 380 -3.40 -13.05 -9.47
N LEU A 381 -2.78 -12.39 -10.45
CA LEU A 381 -1.37 -11.98 -10.34
C LEU A 381 -1.23 -10.68 -9.55
N ILE A 382 -2.12 -9.73 -9.82
CA ILE A 382 -2.13 -8.41 -9.20
C ILE A 382 -3.60 -8.09 -8.91
N PRO A 383 -4.10 -8.39 -7.69
CA PRO A 383 -5.46 -8.09 -7.30
C PRO A 383 -5.77 -6.60 -7.49
N GLY A 384 -6.66 -6.34 -8.45
CA GLY A 384 -7.19 -5.02 -8.73
C GLY A 384 -8.35 -4.62 -7.83
N GLY A 385 -8.68 -3.34 -7.79
CA GLY A 385 -9.91 -2.86 -7.16
C GLY A 385 -9.79 -2.43 -5.70
N GLU A 386 -8.58 -2.43 -5.13
CA GLU A 386 -8.23 -1.69 -3.91
C GLU A 386 -8.17 -0.18 -4.18
N CYS A 387 -9.23 0.42 -4.72
CA CYS A 387 -9.59 1.75 -4.27
C CYS A 387 -10.35 1.51 -2.96
N SER A 388 -9.61 1.40 -1.86
CA SER A 388 -10.20 1.54 -0.55
C SER A 388 -10.98 2.85 -0.57
N LEU A 389 -12.30 2.75 -0.59
CA LEU A 389 -13.17 3.80 -0.11
C LEU A 389 -12.83 3.99 1.37
N SER A 390 -11.77 4.73 1.69
CA SER A 390 -11.71 5.49 2.94
C SER A 390 -12.65 6.68 2.75
N VAL A 391 -13.93 6.37 2.65
CA VAL A 391 -14.98 7.32 2.28
C VAL A 391 -15.97 7.32 3.42
N ASP A 392 -15.49 7.92 4.50
CA ASP A 392 -16.27 8.83 5.30
C ASP A 392 -16.07 10.20 4.64
N SER A 393 -17.09 10.76 3.97
CA SER A 393 -17.12 12.18 3.61
C SER A 393 -18.36 12.85 4.20
N HIS A 394 -18.43 12.88 5.51
CA HIS A 394 -18.38 14.21 6.09
C HIS A 394 -16.92 14.65 5.94
N GLN A 395 -16.62 15.89 5.52
CA GLN A 395 -15.31 16.45 5.87
C GLN A 395 -15.21 16.28 7.38
N ARG A 396 -14.50 15.26 7.82
CA ARG A 396 -14.33 15.00 9.23
C ARG A 396 -13.21 15.94 9.60
N PRO A 397 -13.47 16.94 10.45
CA PRO A 397 -12.37 17.68 10.99
C PRO A 397 -11.49 16.68 11.73
N LEU A 398 -10.26 16.52 11.27
CA LEU A 398 -9.24 15.84 12.06
C LEU A 398 -8.57 16.92 12.89
N PRO A 399 -8.61 16.82 14.23
CA PRO A 399 -7.77 17.64 15.07
C PRO A 399 -6.32 17.45 14.61
N ALA A 400 -5.71 18.55 14.19
CA ALA A 400 -4.36 18.55 13.65
C ALA A 400 -3.57 19.71 14.24
N VAL A 401 -2.29 19.45 14.43
CA VAL A 401 -1.32 20.47 14.81
C VAL A 401 -0.44 20.71 13.61
N PHE A 402 -0.55 21.88 12.98
CA PHE A 402 0.40 22.32 11.98
C PHE A 402 1.65 22.81 12.71
N ALA A 403 2.74 22.08 12.50
CA ALA A 403 3.98 22.33 13.21
C ALA A 403 5.17 22.28 12.28
N ARG A 404 6.22 22.96 12.71
CA ARG A 404 7.56 22.85 12.13
C ARG A 404 8.41 22.00 13.05
N GLY A 405 9.06 20.97 12.49
CA GLY A 405 10.11 20.18 13.14
C GLY A 405 11.43 20.36 12.37
N GLY A 406 12.37 21.10 12.95
CA GLY A 406 13.57 21.56 12.23
C GLY A 406 13.21 22.32 10.95
N THR A 407 13.73 21.88 9.80
CA THR A 407 13.48 22.49 8.48
C THR A 407 12.21 21.98 7.79
N SER A 408 11.49 21.03 8.38
CA SER A 408 10.29 20.42 7.80
C SER A 408 9.02 21.00 8.42
N ASN A 409 8.03 21.32 7.59
CA ASN A 409 6.67 21.62 8.05
C ASN A 409 5.80 20.37 7.85
N GLY A 410 4.86 20.14 8.74
CA GLY A 410 3.92 19.03 8.60
C GLY A 410 2.70 19.17 9.49
N LEU A 411 1.70 18.36 9.18
CA LEU A 411 0.50 18.19 10.00
C LEU A 411 0.70 16.98 10.91
N VAL A 412 0.49 17.18 12.21
CA VAL A 412 0.57 16.13 13.22
C VAL A 412 -0.84 15.75 13.64
N PHE A 413 -1.14 14.46 13.60
CA PHE A 413 -2.44 13.89 13.98
C PHE A 413 -2.24 12.82 15.05
N TRP A 414 -3.24 12.62 15.90
CA TRP A 414 -3.29 11.43 16.73
C TRP A 414 -3.67 10.21 15.89
N ARG A 415 -2.99 9.08 16.12
CA ARG A 415 -3.21 7.85 15.34
C ARG A 415 -4.66 7.37 15.36
N HIS A 416 -5.37 7.53 16.47
CA HIS A 416 -6.79 7.12 16.57
C HIS A 416 -7.74 8.04 15.79
N HIS A 417 -7.26 9.19 15.29
CA HIS A 417 -7.99 10.02 14.34
C HIS A 417 -7.79 9.55 12.88
N LEU A 418 -6.74 8.77 12.58
CA LEU A 418 -6.39 8.38 11.20
C LEU A 418 -6.99 7.02 10.79
N PRO A 419 -7.31 6.82 9.49
CA PRO A 419 -7.72 5.51 8.95
C PRO A 419 -6.56 4.49 8.92
N PRO A 420 -6.86 3.18 8.84
CA PRO A 420 -5.88 2.11 9.05
C PRO A 420 -4.84 1.89 7.92
N ILE A 421 -4.95 2.57 6.78
CA ILE A 421 -4.06 2.38 5.62
C ILE A 421 -3.27 3.67 5.37
N LEU A 422 -2.00 3.66 5.73
CA LEU A 422 -1.01 4.71 5.46
C LEU A 422 0.30 4.02 5.06
N ASP A 423 1.04 4.62 4.13
CA ASP A 423 2.41 4.20 3.84
C ASP A 423 3.31 4.54 5.05
N MET A 424 3.83 3.51 5.71
CA MET A 424 4.60 3.61 6.95
C MET A 424 6.07 3.22 6.77
N ALA A 425 6.59 3.23 5.53
CA ALA A 425 7.87 2.60 5.19
C ALA A 425 9.14 3.35 5.70
N GLY A 426 9.04 4.49 6.40
CA GLY A 426 10.23 5.23 6.84
C GLY A 426 10.06 6.11 8.08
N ASN A 427 11.17 6.46 8.72
CA ASN A 427 11.22 7.45 9.81
C ASN A 427 11.60 8.84 9.27
N CYS A 428 10.86 9.89 9.65
CA CYS A 428 11.23 11.27 9.40
C CYS A 428 11.79 11.91 10.69
N GLY A 429 13.13 11.96 10.82
CA GLY A 429 13.78 12.48 12.03
C GLY A 429 13.53 13.97 12.32
N ASN A 430 13.20 14.76 11.30
CA ASN A 430 12.78 16.16 11.48
C ASN A 430 11.37 16.25 12.08
N MET A 431 10.41 15.50 11.55
CA MET A 431 9.06 15.48 12.12
C MET A 431 9.01 14.79 13.49
N LEU A 432 9.95 13.90 13.78
CA LEU A 432 10.06 13.29 15.10
C LEU A 432 10.30 14.32 16.23
N SER A 433 10.90 15.48 15.93
CA SER A 433 11.20 16.50 16.95
C SER A 433 9.96 17.13 17.58
N VAL A 434 8.85 17.18 16.84
CA VAL A 434 7.60 17.78 17.35
C VAL A 434 6.70 16.79 18.08
N VAL A 435 6.91 15.48 17.90
CA VAL A 435 6.07 14.42 18.50
C VAL A 435 6.10 14.48 20.03
N GLY A 436 7.29 14.63 20.63
CA GLY A 436 7.45 14.74 22.08
C GLY A 436 6.72 15.95 22.66
N PRO A 437 7.03 17.19 22.20
CA PRO A 437 6.35 18.41 22.65
C PRO A 437 4.82 18.37 22.50
N VAL A 438 4.31 17.99 21.33
CA VAL A 438 2.85 17.94 21.07
C VAL A 438 2.19 16.90 21.96
N ALA A 439 2.78 15.70 22.08
CA ALA A 439 2.24 14.66 22.94
C ALA A 439 2.25 15.06 24.43
N PHE A 440 3.24 15.82 24.88
CA PHE A 440 3.29 16.31 26.26
C PHE A 440 2.22 17.36 26.55
N ASP A 441 1.99 18.30 25.63
CA ASP A 441 1.03 19.39 25.81
C ASP A 441 -0.44 18.97 25.63
N ASP A 442 -0.69 17.98 24.75
CA ASP A 442 -2.04 17.66 24.25
C ASP A 442 -2.56 16.28 24.68
N ALA A 443 -1.74 15.43 25.32
CA ALA A 443 -2.21 14.09 25.66
C ALA A 443 -3.33 14.10 26.71
N PRO A 444 -4.30 13.18 26.58
CA PRO A 444 -5.40 13.04 27.54
C PRO A 444 -4.96 12.52 28.91
N VAL A 445 -3.73 12.01 29.00
CA VAL A 445 -3.07 11.60 30.24
C VAL A 445 -1.70 12.28 30.32
N PRO A 446 -1.17 12.59 31.51
CA PRO A 446 0.17 13.13 31.65
C PRO A 446 1.19 12.19 30.99
N LEU A 447 1.76 12.63 29.87
CA LEU A 447 2.82 11.90 29.19
C LEU A 447 4.17 12.51 29.54
N GLY A 448 5.13 11.64 29.84
CA GLY A 448 6.50 12.04 30.09
C GLY A 448 6.79 12.39 31.55
N ARG A 449 8.08 12.42 31.86
CA ARG A 449 8.59 12.75 33.19
C ARG A 449 9.12 14.17 33.14
N VAL A 450 8.60 15.05 34.00
CA VAL A 450 9.22 16.35 34.25
C VAL A 450 10.41 16.12 35.18
N GLU A 451 11.58 16.42 34.67
CA GLU A 451 12.83 16.41 35.40
C GLU A 451 13.15 17.83 35.89
N GLY A 452 13.88 17.90 37.02
CA GLY A 452 14.22 19.15 37.69
C GLY A 452 14.96 20.16 36.80
N VAL A 453 14.90 21.41 37.26
CA VAL A 453 15.28 22.69 36.63
C VAL A 453 16.43 22.59 35.60
N ALA A 454 16.14 22.95 34.35
CA ALA A 454 17.11 23.10 33.26
C ALA A 454 17.90 24.41 33.39
N ASP A 455 17.24 25.46 33.93
CA ASP A 455 17.83 26.77 34.17
C ASP A 455 17.10 27.46 35.36
N PRO A 456 17.78 27.64 36.51
CA PRO A 456 17.21 28.31 37.68
C PRO A 456 16.86 29.78 37.47
N ALA A 457 17.47 30.46 36.49
CA ALA A 457 17.23 31.88 36.23
C ALA A 457 15.93 32.12 35.46
N THR A 458 15.54 31.18 34.60
CA THR A 458 14.30 31.27 33.78
C THR A 458 13.14 30.47 34.34
N GLY A 459 13.37 29.60 35.34
CA GLY A 459 12.36 28.68 35.87
C GLY A 459 12.01 27.55 34.89
N ALA A 460 12.77 27.40 33.80
CA ALA A 460 12.57 26.34 32.82
C ALA A 460 12.94 24.98 33.42
N ARG A 461 12.01 24.03 33.30
CA ARG A 461 12.20 22.61 33.65
C ARG A 461 12.40 21.82 32.35
N THR A 462 12.80 20.56 32.46
CA THR A 462 12.87 19.69 31.28
C THR A 462 11.82 18.59 31.36
N ALA A 463 11.18 18.24 30.24
CA ALA A 463 10.38 17.04 30.13
C ALA A 463 11.07 16.00 29.25
N VAL A 464 10.85 14.72 29.56
CA VAL A 464 11.28 13.58 28.72
C VAL A 464 10.06 12.75 28.33
N VAL A 465 9.80 12.63 27.03
CA VAL A 465 8.77 11.77 26.45
C VAL A 465 9.41 10.59 25.73
N ARG A 466 8.94 9.37 26.02
CA ARG A 466 9.39 8.15 25.34
C ARG A 466 8.49 7.89 24.13
N ILE A 467 9.08 7.86 22.94
CA ILE A 467 8.38 7.70 21.66
C ILE A 467 8.74 6.34 21.10
N LEU A 468 7.78 5.43 20.98
CA LEU A 468 7.96 4.22 20.16
C LEU A 468 7.72 4.60 18.70
N ASN A 469 8.80 4.66 17.92
CA ASN A 469 8.72 4.83 16.49
C ASN A 469 8.31 3.50 15.85
N THR A 470 7.04 3.36 15.48
CA THR A 470 6.46 2.13 14.92
C THR A 470 7.08 1.72 13.59
N ASN A 471 7.61 2.67 12.82
CA ASN A 471 8.16 2.42 11.48
C ASN A 471 9.55 1.77 11.57
N THR A 472 10.22 1.89 12.72
CA THR A 472 11.55 1.33 12.98
C THR A 472 11.57 0.38 14.19
N SER A 473 10.46 0.27 14.91
CA SER A 473 10.33 -0.42 16.19
C SER A 473 11.34 0.03 17.25
N LYS A 474 11.82 1.28 17.18
CA LYS A 474 12.80 1.85 18.11
C LYS A 474 12.17 2.86 19.06
N VAL A 475 12.62 2.85 20.31
CA VAL A 475 12.23 3.85 21.31
C VAL A 475 13.21 5.03 21.25
N VAL A 476 12.66 6.23 21.12
CA VAL A 476 13.40 7.50 21.12
C VAL A 476 12.95 8.32 22.32
N HIS A 477 13.89 8.87 23.09
CA HIS A 477 13.59 9.78 24.19
C HIS A 477 13.68 11.21 23.67
N ALA A 478 12.55 11.92 23.62
CA ALA A 478 12.48 13.34 23.29
C ALA A 478 12.58 14.17 24.58
N ARG A 479 13.66 14.92 24.73
CA ARG A 479 13.93 15.81 25.86
C ARG A 479 13.82 17.27 25.42
N PHE A 480 13.00 18.08 26.08
CA PHE A 480 12.73 19.47 25.70
C PHE A 480 12.33 20.34 26.90
N PRO A 481 12.53 21.67 26.83
CA PRO A 481 12.21 22.56 27.92
C PRO A 481 10.70 22.77 28.08
N VAL A 482 10.28 22.93 29.33
CA VAL A 482 8.90 23.21 29.73
C VAL A 482 8.85 24.32 30.77
N VAL A 483 7.80 25.13 30.73
CA VAL A 483 7.58 26.30 31.61
C VAL A 483 6.14 26.33 32.13
N GLY A 484 5.89 27.10 33.19
CA GLY A 484 4.55 27.28 33.77
C GLY A 484 4.11 26.14 34.68
N ASP A 485 2.90 26.26 35.25
CA ASP A 485 2.22 25.24 36.06
C ASP A 485 0.73 25.17 35.68
N PRO A 486 0.23 24.06 35.09
CA PRO A 486 0.98 22.85 34.73
C PRO A 486 2.04 23.11 33.64
N PRO A 487 3.17 22.39 33.65
CA PRO A 487 4.26 22.61 32.70
C PRO A 487 3.80 22.37 31.27
N ARG A 488 4.23 23.22 30.34
CA ARG A 488 4.02 23.10 28.88
C ARG A 488 5.29 23.36 28.10
N TYR A 489 5.39 22.83 26.88
CA TYR A 489 6.53 23.04 26.01
C TYR A 489 6.82 24.54 25.77
N CYS A 490 8.09 24.93 25.93
CA CYS A 490 8.56 26.26 25.60
C CYS A 490 9.34 26.22 24.28
N PRO A 491 8.88 26.87 23.20
CA PRO A 491 9.61 26.94 21.93
C PRO A 491 10.73 27.99 21.94
N ASP A 492 10.78 28.86 22.94
CA ASP A 492 11.79 29.91 23.06
C ASP A 492 13.08 29.36 23.66
N GLY A 493 14.21 29.79 23.09
CA GLY A 493 15.55 29.37 23.51
C GLY A 493 16.60 30.03 22.63
N ASP A 494 17.85 29.64 22.82
CA ASP A 494 19.02 30.25 22.19
C ASP A 494 19.69 29.39 21.12
N TYR A 495 19.11 28.23 20.80
CA TYR A 495 19.65 27.28 19.84
C TYR A 495 19.34 27.71 18.40
N GLU A 496 20.39 27.79 17.57
CA GLU A 496 20.30 28.06 16.14
C GLU A 496 20.48 26.77 15.34
N MET A 497 19.66 26.59 14.30
CA MET A 497 19.72 25.43 13.42
C MET A 497 19.75 25.90 11.96
N ASP A 498 20.72 25.39 11.19
CA ASP A 498 20.84 25.71 9.78
C ASP A 498 19.53 25.37 9.02
N GLY A 499 19.06 26.32 8.21
CA GLY A 499 17.79 26.21 7.48
C GLY A 499 16.54 26.61 8.28
N VAL A 500 16.67 26.99 9.55
CA VAL A 500 15.56 27.53 10.37
C VAL A 500 15.91 28.96 10.80
N PRO A 501 15.13 29.99 10.39
CA PRO A 501 15.39 31.36 10.81
C PRO A 501 15.20 31.57 12.33
N GLY A 502 16.16 32.23 12.97
CA GLY A 502 16.11 32.65 14.37
C GLY A 502 16.61 31.62 15.38
N LYS A 503 16.43 31.93 16.67
CA LYS A 503 16.78 31.07 17.81
C LYS A 503 15.54 30.43 18.41
N GLN A 504 15.65 29.17 18.82
CA GLN A 504 14.55 28.40 19.42
C GLN A 504 15.07 27.48 20.52
N ALA A 505 14.15 26.87 21.27
CA ALA A 505 14.49 25.87 22.26
C ALA A 505 15.06 24.59 21.62
N ARG A 506 16.11 24.06 22.23
CA ARG A 506 16.74 22.81 21.81
C ARG A 506 15.92 21.61 22.27
N ILE A 507 15.57 20.75 21.33
CA ILE A 507 14.96 19.43 21.55
C ILE A 507 16.02 18.38 21.27
N ALA A 508 16.29 17.51 22.25
CA ALA A 508 17.20 16.39 22.08
C ALA A 508 16.40 15.10 21.84
N LEU A 509 16.60 14.49 20.67
CA LEU A 509 16.04 13.20 20.30
C LEU A 509 17.09 12.11 20.52
N ARG A 510 17.01 11.43 21.66
CA ARG A 510 17.98 10.44 22.12
C ARG A 510 17.58 9.03 21.71
N PHE A 511 18.40 8.40 20.88
CA PHE A 511 18.31 7.00 20.47
C PHE A 511 19.15 6.16 21.42
N LEU A 512 18.54 5.18 22.09
CA LEU A 512 19.22 4.33 23.08
C LEU A 512 19.83 3.08 22.44
N GLY A 513 21.01 2.69 22.92
CA GLY A 513 21.76 1.53 22.42
C GLY A 513 21.83 1.44 20.88
N PRO A 514 22.22 2.51 20.17
CA PRO A 514 22.15 2.53 18.70
C PRO A 514 23.23 1.67 18.01
N GLY A 515 24.17 1.09 18.75
CA GLY A 515 25.25 0.26 18.22
C GLY A 515 24.77 -1.06 17.62
N GLY A 516 25.41 -1.50 16.54
CA GLY A 516 25.15 -2.80 15.91
C GLY A 516 23.82 -2.92 15.18
N ALA A 517 23.31 -1.83 14.59
CA ALA A 517 21.99 -1.80 13.97
C ALA A 517 21.78 -2.82 12.83
N LYS A 518 22.85 -3.22 12.14
CA LYS A 518 22.84 -4.23 11.05
C LYS A 518 23.80 -5.39 11.28
N THR A 519 24.83 -5.19 12.09
CA THR A 519 25.94 -6.13 12.30
C THR A 519 25.96 -6.72 13.71
N GLY A 520 25.14 -6.19 14.63
CA GLY A 520 25.10 -6.62 16.03
C GLY A 520 26.21 -6.06 16.91
N ARG A 521 27.18 -5.30 16.38
CA ARG A 521 28.25 -4.64 17.14
C ARG A 521 28.54 -3.22 16.65
N THR A 522 28.93 -2.32 17.54
CA THR A 522 29.35 -0.95 17.18
C THR A 522 30.56 -0.95 16.24
N LEU A 523 31.55 -1.79 16.54
CA LEU A 523 32.72 -2.07 15.68
C LEU A 523 32.60 -3.53 15.21
N PRO A 524 32.11 -3.81 13.99
CA PRO A 524 31.82 -5.16 13.53
C PRO A 524 33.05 -6.08 13.54
N THR A 525 34.23 -5.51 13.20
CA THR A 525 35.52 -6.20 13.19
C THR A 525 36.19 -6.27 14.57
N GLY A 526 35.72 -5.46 15.52
CA GLY A 526 36.37 -5.24 16.82
C GLY A 526 37.53 -4.24 16.78
N ASN A 527 37.95 -3.77 15.59
CA ASN A 527 39.05 -2.83 15.45
C ASN A 527 38.53 -1.39 15.23
N PRO A 528 39.19 -0.36 15.79
CA PRO A 528 38.87 1.03 15.47
C PRO A 528 39.20 1.40 14.01
N VAL A 529 40.22 0.76 13.43
CA VAL A 529 40.68 0.94 12.04
C VAL A 529 41.08 -0.42 11.48
N ASP A 530 40.64 -0.71 10.26
CA ASP A 530 40.96 -1.91 9.49
C ASP A 530 41.68 -1.53 8.18
N ALA A 531 42.57 -2.41 7.70
CA ALA A 531 43.19 -2.29 6.39
C ALA A 531 42.36 -3.06 5.35
N LEU A 532 41.70 -2.33 4.44
CA LEU A 532 40.89 -2.89 3.37
C LEU A 532 41.75 -3.18 2.14
N ALA A 533 41.78 -4.43 1.71
CA ALA A 533 42.39 -4.82 0.43
C ALA A 533 41.46 -4.43 -0.74
N LEU A 534 42.01 -3.76 -1.75
CA LEU A 534 41.31 -3.30 -2.94
C LEU A 534 41.78 -4.09 -4.19
N PRO A 535 40.96 -4.12 -5.26
CA PRO A 535 41.39 -4.64 -6.55
C PRO A 535 42.71 -4.00 -7.02
N GLY A 536 43.63 -4.81 -7.54
CA GLY A 536 44.96 -4.33 -7.96
C GLY A 536 46.03 -4.33 -6.85
N GLY A 537 45.74 -4.87 -5.68
CA GLY A 537 46.72 -5.07 -4.59
C GLY A 537 46.96 -3.86 -3.71
N ALA A 538 46.24 -2.75 -3.93
CA ALA A 538 46.27 -1.58 -3.07
C ALA A 538 45.55 -1.85 -1.74
N THR A 539 45.98 -1.17 -0.68
CA THR A 539 45.34 -1.20 0.64
C THR A 539 44.94 0.20 1.07
N ILE A 540 43.81 0.32 1.78
CA ILE A 540 43.40 1.59 2.41
C ILE A 540 42.92 1.35 3.84
N GLU A 541 43.25 2.27 4.74
CA GLU A 541 42.70 2.23 6.10
C GLU A 541 41.27 2.77 6.13
N ALA A 542 40.39 2.09 6.85
CA ALA A 542 39.01 2.52 7.06
C ALA A 542 38.56 2.19 8.49
N SER A 543 37.73 3.06 9.07
CA SER A 543 36.94 2.69 10.25
C SER A 543 35.59 2.14 9.82
N LEU A 544 35.27 0.92 10.26
CA LEU A 544 34.01 0.24 10.00
C LEU A 544 33.14 0.35 11.25
N VAL A 545 32.13 1.22 11.23
CA VAL A 545 31.31 1.52 12.40
C VAL A 545 29.83 1.33 12.08
N ASP A 546 29.09 0.70 12.98
CA ASP A 546 27.66 0.49 12.86
C ASP A 546 26.93 1.08 14.07
N VAL A 547 26.48 2.32 13.93
CA VAL A 547 25.64 3.01 14.91
C VAL A 547 24.47 3.65 14.17
N SER A 548 23.25 3.18 14.42
CA SER A 548 22.02 3.48 13.67
C SER A 548 22.03 3.04 12.20
N ASN A 549 23.13 3.24 11.47
CA ASN A 549 23.35 2.75 10.12
C ASN A 549 24.86 2.53 9.87
N PRO A 550 25.27 1.41 9.25
CA PRO A 550 26.67 1.12 8.94
C PRO A 550 27.35 2.17 8.05
N GLY A 551 28.57 2.57 8.43
CA GLY A 551 29.43 3.50 7.70
C GLY A 551 30.86 2.99 7.55
N VAL A 552 31.41 3.17 6.35
CA VAL A 552 32.84 3.00 6.02
C VAL A 552 33.46 4.39 5.98
N PHE A 553 34.28 4.72 6.97
CA PHE A 553 34.90 6.04 7.10
C PHE A 553 36.36 5.98 6.65
N VAL A 554 36.72 6.82 5.69
CA VAL A 554 38.10 6.95 5.18
C VAL A 554 38.54 8.40 5.22
N ARG A 555 39.85 8.63 5.34
CA ARG A 555 40.41 9.98 5.25
C ARG A 555 40.32 10.48 3.81
N ALA A 556 39.91 11.73 3.62
CA ALA A 556 39.90 12.35 2.29
C ALA A 556 41.30 12.37 1.64
N SER A 557 42.36 12.49 2.46
CA SER A 557 43.78 12.38 2.05
C SER A 557 44.11 11.08 1.33
N ASP A 558 43.56 9.97 1.80
CA ASP A 558 43.95 8.64 1.35
C ASP A 558 43.29 8.30 0.00
N VAL A 559 42.28 9.08 -0.40
CA VAL A 559 41.58 8.96 -1.68
C VAL A 559 41.96 10.03 -2.70
N GLY A 560 42.97 10.87 -2.41
CA GLY A 560 43.56 11.81 -3.36
C GLY A 560 43.20 13.28 -3.15
N PHE A 561 42.52 13.64 -2.05
CA PHE A 561 42.23 15.03 -1.73
C PHE A 561 43.21 15.56 -0.68
N GLY A 562 43.91 16.66 -0.98
CA GLY A 562 44.85 17.27 -0.04
C GLY A 562 44.21 17.70 1.28
N VAL A 563 45.06 18.00 2.26
CA VAL A 563 44.64 18.50 3.58
C VAL A 563 44.70 20.03 3.58
N GLY A 564 43.63 20.70 4.03
CA GLY A 564 43.55 22.15 4.20
C GLY A 564 42.55 22.85 3.26
N ASP A 565 42.16 24.08 3.62
CA ASP A 565 41.01 24.84 3.08
C ASP A 565 40.95 24.91 1.54
N ALA A 566 42.09 25.04 0.85
CA ALA A 566 42.14 25.11 -0.61
C ALA A 566 41.84 23.75 -1.28
N ALA A 567 42.25 22.65 -0.65
CA ALA A 567 42.00 21.30 -1.14
C ALA A 567 40.59 20.81 -0.76
N THR A 568 40.08 21.17 0.42
CA THR A 568 38.71 20.85 0.84
C THR A 568 37.63 21.66 0.12
N ALA A 569 37.92 22.89 -0.34
CA ALA A 569 37.01 23.67 -1.19
C ALA A 569 36.72 22.99 -2.55
N LEU A 570 37.63 22.15 -3.04
CA LEU A 570 37.44 21.39 -4.28
C LEU A 570 36.54 20.15 -4.07
N LEU A 571 36.35 19.71 -2.83
CA LEU A 571 35.58 18.52 -2.46
C LEU A 571 34.09 18.85 -2.34
N THR A 572 33.46 19.17 -3.47
CA THR A 572 32.00 19.40 -3.56
C THR A 572 31.27 18.16 -4.06
N PRO A 573 29.96 17.99 -3.75
CA PRO A 573 29.17 16.91 -4.31
C PRO A 573 29.25 16.85 -5.84
N ALA A 574 29.19 18.00 -6.51
CA ALA A 574 29.28 18.08 -7.98
C ALA A 574 30.66 17.62 -8.51
N ALA A 575 31.75 17.98 -7.82
CA ALA A 575 33.09 17.55 -8.21
C ALA A 575 33.27 16.03 -8.06
N VAL A 576 32.77 15.45 -6.96
CA VAL A 576 32.80 13.99 -6.74
C VAL A 576 31.90 13.26 -7.73
N ASP A 577 30.71 13.78 -8.03
CA ASP A 577 29.78 13.17 -8.99
C ASP A 577 30.32 13.19 -10.42
N ALA A 578 31.11 14.22 -10.78
CA ALA A 578 31.75 14.34 -12.08
C ALA A 578 32.97 13.41 -12.25
N ASP A 579 33.63 13.01 -11.17
CA ASP A 579 34.82 12.15 -11.22
C ASP A 579 34.43 10.65 -11.21
N VAL A 580 34.38 10.07 -12.42
CA VAL A 580 34.03 8.65 -12.62
C VAL A 580 35.05 7.71 -11.97
N ALA A 581 36.35 8.03 -12.02
CA ALA A 581 37.40 7.18 -11.50
C ALA A 581 37.39 7.15 -9.97
N LEU A 582 37.21 8.31 -9.35
CA LEU A 582 37.04 8.42 -7.91
C LEU A 582 35.82 7.64 -7.43
N LYS A 583 34.65 7.79 -8.06
CA LYS A 583 33.44 7.05 -7.66
C LYS A 583 33.63 5.54 -7.74
N ALA A 584 34.29 5.05 -8.79
CA ALA A 584 34.61 3.64 -8.93
C ALA A 584 35.52 3.15 -7.78
N ARG A 585 36.54 3.93 -7.43
CA ARG A 585 37.43 3.63 -6.30
C ARG A 585 36.68 3.64 -4.96
N LEU A 586 35.81 4.63 -4.72
CA LEU A 586 35.01 4.72 -3.50
C LEU A 586 34.02 3.56 -3.37
N GLU A 587 33.44 3.11 -4.47
CA GLU A 587 32.57 1.92 -4.47
C GLU A 587 33.36 0.65 -4.15
N GLN A 588 34.58 0.49 -4.68
CA GLN A 588 35.45 -0.65 -4.31
C GLN A 588 35.79 -0.66 -2.82
N ILE A 589 36.10 0.51 -2.25
CA ILE A 589 36.37 0.67 -0.81
C ILE A 589 35.13 0.31 0.00
N ARG A 590 33.96 0.81 -0.40
CA ARG A 590 32.68 0.51 0.25
C ARG A 590 32.38 -0.99 0.24
N GLN A 591 32.58 -1.66 -0.91
CA GLN A 591 32.37 -3.11 -1.07
C GLN A 591 33.33 -3.92 -0.19
N ALA A 592 34.61 -3.54 -0.13
CA ALA A 592 35.58 -4.19 0.74
C ALA A 592 35.21 -4.03 2.23
N GLY A 593 34.79 -2.82 2.64
CA GLY A 593 34.29 -2.56 3.98
C GLY A 593 33.02 -3.36 4.29
N ALA A 594 32.06 -3.42 3.37
CA ALA A 594 30.84 -4.22 3.50
C ALA A 594 31.13 -5.69 3.75
N ALA A 595 32.02 -6.28 2.94
CA ALA A 595 32.45 -7.67 3.08
C ALA A 595 33.04 -7.93 4.47
N MET A 596 33.93 -7.05 4.92
CA MET A 596 34.60 -7.18 6.23
C MET A 596 33.65 -6.98 7.42
N MET A 597 32.58 -6.21 7.24
CA MET A 597 31.48 -6.07 8.22
C MET A 597 30.52 -7.27 8.23
N GLY A 598 30.71 -8.26 7.35
CA GLY A 598 29.77 -9.38 7.17
C GLY A 598 28.47 -9.00 6.48
N LEU A 599 28.46 -7.89 5.74
CA LEU A 599 27.32 -7.41 4.95
C LEU A 599 27.49 -7.79 3.48
N ASP A 600 26.38 -7.83 2.73
CA ASP A 600 26.42 -8.08 1.28
C ASP A 600 27.10 -6.91 0.53
N PRO A 601 28.25 -7.13 -0.13
CA PRO A 601 28.94 -6.08 -0.88
C PRO A 601 28.12 -5.55 -2.05
N GLN A 602 27.18 -6.31 -2.63
CA GLN A 602 26.36 -5.84 -3.76
C GLN A 602 25.25 -4.87 -3.34
N THR A 603 24.92 -4.82 -2.05
CA THR A 603 23.94 -3.89 -1.52
C THR A 603 24.55 -2.49 -1.40
N GLN A 604 24.25 -1.61 -2.36
CA GLN A 604 24.82 -0.25 -2.42
C GLN A 604 24.27 0.74 -1.37
N SER A 605 23.15 0.41 -0.74
CA SER A 605 22.48 1.30 0.23
C SER A 605 23.09 1.23 1.63
N VAL A 606 23.77 0.12 1.95
CA VAL A 606 24.36 -0.19 3.26
C VAL A 606 25.58 -1.12 3.07
N PRO A 607 26.74 -0.83 3.66
CA PRO A 607 27.11 0.40 4.37
C PRO A 607 27.27 1.58 3.41
N LYS A 608 27.20 2.81 3.94
CA LYS A 608 27.54 4.03 3.19
C LYS A 608 29.03 4.32 3.34
N ILE A 609 29.66 4.95 2.35
CA ILE A 609 31.05 5.43 2.44
C ILE A 609 31.09 6.93 2.72
N VAL A 610 32.01 7.34 3.59
CA VAL A 610 32.15 8.73 4.05
C VAL A 610 33.61 9.15 4.00
N LEU A 611 33.86 10.22 3.26
CA LEU A 611 35.14 10.93 3.29
C LEU A 611 35.15 11.85 4.50
N VAL A 612 36.16 11.71 5.35
CA VAL A 612 36.30 12.48 6.59
C VAL A 612 37.58 13.32 6.53
N PHE A 613 37.49 14.54 7.04
CA PHE A 613 38.61 15.49 7.06
C PHE A 613 38.50 16.41 8.28
N PRO A 614 39.63 16.97 8.75
CA PRO A 614 39.63 17.82 9.94
C PRO A 614 38.85 19.12 9.69
N PRO A 615 38.40 19.82 10.75
CA PRO A 615 37.81 21.15 10.61
C PRO A 615 38.85 22.16 10.08
N ASP A 616 38.41 23.18 9.33
CA ASP A 616 39.32 24.17 8.71
C ASP A 616 40.07 24.98 9.77
N VAL A 617 41.41 25.04 9.63
CA VAL A 617 42.31 25.68 10.59
C VAL A 617 42.39 27.19 10.36
N ALA A 618 42.18 27.69 9.13
CA ALA A 618 42.43 29.09 8.78
C ALA A 618 41.18 29.98 8.75
N ARG A 619 40.00 29.43 8.47
CA ARG A 619 38.76 30.24 8.40
C ARG A 619 37.97 30.39 9.68
N HIS A 620 38.34 29.74 10.78
CA HIS A 620 37.46 29.61 11.95
C HIS A 620 36.02 29.37 11.48
N SER A 621 35.69 28.17 10.99
CA SER A 621 34.30 27.72 11.08
C SER A 621 34.08 27.46 12.57
N PRO A 622 33.75 28.47 13.40
CA PRO A 622 33.90 28.36 14.84
C PRO A 622 32.86 27.33 15.29
N GLY A 623 33.31 26.28 15.96
CA GLY A 623 32.43 25.21 16.43
C GLY A 623 32.04 24.17 15.38
N VAL A 624 32.87 23.87 14.37
CA VAL A 624 32.80 22.58 13.63
C VAL A 624 33.90 21.67 14.14
N ASP A 625 33.55 20.42 14.47
CA ASP A 625 34.48 19.45 15.05
C ASP A 625 35.06 18.48 14.03
N VAL A 626 34.29 18.11 13.01
CA VAL A 626 34.71 17.21 11.95
C VAL A 626 33.94 17.54 10.68
N LYS A 627 34.57 17.41 9.51
CA LYS A 627 33.89 17.61 8.23
C LYS A 627 33.77 16.31 7.46
N CYS A 628 32.73 16.22 6.62
CA CYS A 628 32.48 15.02 5.83
C CYS A 628 31.85 15.29 4.46
N LEU A 629 32.05 14.34 3.55
CA LEU A 629 31.25 14.16 2.34
C LEU A 629 30.87 12.67 2.24
N ALA A 630 29.57 12.40 2.25
CA ALA A 630 29.04 11.04 2.20
C ALA A 630 28.59 10.66 0.78
N LEU A 631 28.73 9.38 0.43
CA LEU A 631 28.17 8.82 -0.79
C LEU A 631 27.18 7.69 -0.45
N SER A 632 26.15 7.55 -1.27
CA SER A 632 25.15 6.49 -1.17
C SER A 632 24.67 6.13 -2.57
N MET A 633 24.52 4.84 -2.88
CA MET A 633 24.12 4.39 -4.23
C MET A 633 24.99 4.99 -5.34
N GLY A 634 26.29 5.18 -5.07
CA GLY A 634 27.24 5.79 -6.01
C GLY A 634 27.08 7.29 -6.26
N GLN A 635 26.25 8.01 -5.50
CA GLN A 635 26.03 9.46 -5.65
C GLN A 635 26.49 10.22 -4.41
N ALA A 636 27.10 11.38 -4.60
CA ALA A 636 27.50 12.27 -3.53
C ALA A 636 26.28 12.96 -2.90
N HIS A 637 26.19 12.91 -1.57
CA HIS A 637 25.12 13.55 -0.84
C HIS A 637 25.35 15.06 -0.70
N LYS A 638 24.34 15.86 -1.04
CA LYS A 638 24.35 17.32 -0.82
C LYS A 638 24.38 17.70 0.67
N ALA A 639 23.89 16.84 1.54
CA ALA A 639 23.96 16.95 3.00
C ALA A 639 24.13 15.56 3.62
N VAL A 640 24.75 15.45 4.79
CA VAL A 640 24.96 14.14 5.43
C VAL A 640 23.62 13.48 5.80
N PRO A 641 23.37 12.21 5.43
CA PRO A 641 22.18 11.49 5.87
C PRO A 641 22.12 11.38 7.39
N LEU A 642 20.96 11.61 7.98
CA LEU A 642 20.82 11.75 9.43
C LEU A 642 21.29 10.53 10.24
N THR A 643 20.94 9.33 9.81
CA THR A 643 21.40 8.08 10.45
C THR A 643 22.91 7.86 10.30
N LEU A 644 23.49 8.37 9.22
CA LEU A 644 24.94 8.33 8.99
C LEU A 644 25.68 9.39 9.81
N ALA A 645 25.05 10.55 10.06
CA ALA A 645 25.58 11.58 10.95
C ALA A 645 25.67 11.09 12.41
N LEU A 646 24.65 10.35 12.88
CA LEU A 646 24.72 9.65 14.17
C LEU A 646 25.91 8.70 14.24
N CYS A 647 26.13 7.93 13.17
CA CYS A 647 27.25 7.02 13.06
C CYS A 647 28.61 7.74 13.07
N LEU A 648 28.75 8.82 12.29
CA LEU A 648 29.96 9.63 12.22
C LEU A 648 30.29 10.28 13.56
N ALA A 649 29.30 10.87 14.24
CA ALA A 649 29.51 11.48 15.55
C ALA A 649 29.90 10.45 16.61
N ALA A 650 29.30 9.26 16.56
CA ALA A 650 29.67 8.17 17.45
C ALA A 650 31.11 7.71 17.19
N ALA A 651 31.48 7.52 15.93
CA ALA A 651 32.85 7.22 15.53
C ALA A 651 33.81 8.32 16.03
N ALA A 652 33.46 9.60 15.91
CA ALA A 652 34.28 10.72 16.38
C ALA A 652 34.54 10.71 17.89
N LYS A 653 33.76 9.97 18.68
CA LYS A 653 33.98 9.73 20.12
C LYS A 653 34.56 8.35 20.47
N LEU A 654 34.72 7.45 19.51
CA LEU A 654 35.31 6.13 19.73
C LEU A 654 36.83 6.21 19.54
N PRO A 655 37.64 6.01 20.60
CA PRO A 655 39.09 6.16 20.53
C PRO A 655 39.72 5.32 19.41
N GLY A 656 40.63 5.94 18.69
CA GLY A 656 41.41 5.28 17.63
C GLY A 656 40.73 5.23 16.26
N THR A 657 39.42 5.47 16.12
CA THR A 657 38.78 5.50 14.80
C THR A 657 39.26 6.70 13.96
N ILE A 658 39.18 6.61 12.64
CA ILE A 658 39.54 7.70 11.72
C ILE A 658 38.77 9.00 12.03
N PRO A 659 37.43 8.98 12.24
CA PRO A 659 36.73 10.17 12.70
C PRO A 659 37.25 10.73 14.02
N PHE A 660 37.57 9.89 15.01
CA PHE A 660 38.15 10.33 16.28
C PHE A 660 39.56 10.94 16.10
N GLN A 661 40.37 10.40 15.19
CA GLN A 661 41.69 10.95 14.87
C GLN A 661 41.58 12.35 14.27
N LEU A 662 40.60 12.57 13.38
CA LEU A 662 40.44 13.82 12.62
C LEU A 662 39.59 14.88 13.33
N ALA A 663 38.75 14.49 14.29
CA ALA A 663 37.90 15.43 15.00
C ALA A 663 38.70 16.37 15.92
N SER A 664 38.18 17.58 16.13
CA SER A 664 38.72 18.59 17.06
C SER A 664 38.90 18.01 18.47
N GLY A 665 39.91 18.46 19.22
CA GLY A 665 40.16 17.98 20.58
C GLY A 665 38.97 18.19 21.53
N ALA A 666 38.24 19.30 21.38
CA ALA A 666 37.07 19.63 22.23
C ALA A 666 35.92 18.63 22.09
N SER A 667 35.78 17.96 20.95
CA SER A 667 34.72 16.98 20.69
C SER A 667 34.92 15.62 21.39
N LYS A 668 36.14 15.35 21.89
CA LYS A 668 36.56 14.04 22.42
C LYS A 668 36.18 13.81 23.88
N ASP A 669 36.10 14.87 24.68
CA ASP A 669 36.00 14.76 26.15
C ASP A 669 34.56 14.95 26.68
N ALA A 670 33.79 15.94 26.20
CA ALA A 670 32.37 16.12 26.56
C ALA A 670 31.64 17.07 25.59
N GLY A 671 30.36 16.80 25.31
CA GLY A 671 29.51 17.67 24.47
C GLY A 671 29.10 17.08 23.13
N ALA A 672 28.33 17.86 22.37
CA ALA A 672 27.90 17.52 21.01
C ALA A 672 29.10 17.50 20.05
N VAL A 673 29.07 16.61 19.05
CA VAL A 673 29.97 16.66 17.90
C VAL A 673 29.28 17.47 16.82
N VAL A 674 29.91 18.57 16.37
CA VAL A 674 29.41 19.38 15.26
C VAL A 674 30.01 18.90 13.96
N ILE A 675 29.18 18.31 13.10
CA ILE A 675 29.58 17.79 11.79
C ILE A 675 29.35 18.88 10.74
N GLY A 676 30.41 19.27 10.04
CA GLY A 676 30.32 20.06 8.82
C GLY A 676 30.08 19.16 7.60
N HIS A 677 29.06 19.48 6.81
CA HIS A 677 28.71 18.80 5.57
C HIS A 677 28.44 19.84 4.46
N PRO A 678 28.29 19.45 3.17
CA PRO A 678 28.30 20.44 2.07
C PRO A 678 27.20 21.50 2.14
N SER A 679 26.06 21.18 2.77
CA SER A 679 24.94 22.13 2.98
C SER A 679 24.92 22.88 4.33
N GLY A 680 25.92 22.71 5.22
CA GLY A 680 25.91 23.36 6.54
C GLY A 680 26.51 22.52 7.67
N ARG A 681 26.12 22.81 8.91
CA ARG A 681 26.54 22.09 10.13
C ARG A 681 25.39 21.31 10.78
N LEU A 682 25.75 20.26 11.51
CA LEU A 682 24.81 19.42 12.23
C LEU A 682 25.39 18.98 13.58
N ASP A 683 24.69 19.30 14.66
CA ASP A 683 25.11 18.95 16.01
C ASP A 683 24.53 17.60 16.45
N ILE A 684 25.39 16.71 16.93
CA ILE A 684 25.01 15.38 17.38
C ILE A 684 25.55 15.12 18.78
N GLY A 685 24.66 14.90 19.76
CA GLY A 685 25.07 14.41 21.07
C GLY A 685 25.43 12.93 21.00
N VAL A 686 26.47 12.51 21.69
CA VAL A 686 26.80 11.08 21.82
C VAL A 686 27.27 10.83 23.24
N ALA A 687 26.68 9.83 23.89
CA ALA A 687 27.15 9.30 25.16
C ALA A 687 27.85 7.96 24.91
N VAL A 688 29.13 7.91 25.26
CA VAL A 688 29.96 6.71 25.20
C VAL A 688 30.43 6.40 26.62
N GLU A 689 30.30 5.15 27.06
CA GLU A 689 30.82 4.67 28.34
C GLU A 689 31.54 3.35 28.10
N ASN A 690 32.77 3.21 28.61
CA ASN A 690 33.59 1.99 28.45
C ASN A 690 33.72 1.49 26.99
N GLY A 691 33.74 2.41 26.01
CA GLY A 691 33.81 2.08 24.58
C GLY A 691 32.47 1.66 23.95
N GLU A 692 31.38 1.63 24.72
CA GLU A 692 30.03 1.36 24.24
C GLU A 692 29.25 2.65 24.00
N VAL A 693 28.57 2.74 22.86
CA VAL A 693 27.70 3.88 22.52
C VAL A 693 26.35 3.68 23.20
N LEU A 694 26.19 4.25 24.39
CA LEU A 694 24.94 4.16 25.16
C LEU A 694 23.78 4.88 24.47
N SER A 695 24.09 6.02 23.84
CA SER A 695 23.09 6.77 23.09
C SER A 695 23.67 7.76 22.11
N ALA A 696 22.91 8.05 21.07
CA ALA A 696 23.17 9.16 20.15
C ALA A 696 21.95 10.09 20.11
N GLU A 697 22.17 11.39 20.10
CA GLU A 697 21.17 12.43 20.25
C GLU A 697 21.18 13.35 19.03
N LEU A 698 20.01 13.54 18.43
CA LEU A 698 19.83 14.58 17.42
C LEU A 698 19.27 15.83 18.08
N TYR A 699 19.94 16.96 17.88
CA TYR A 699 19.39 18.25 18.28
C TYR A 699 18.53 18.82 17.16
N ARG A 700 17.32 19.22 17.53
CA ARG A 700 16.31 19.79 16.66
C ARG A 700 15.59 20.92 17.39
N THR A 701 14.81 21.68 16.64
CA THR A 701 13.83 22.60 17.20
C THR A 701 12.44 22.14 16.78
N ALA A 702 11.42 22.61 17.49
CA ALA A 702 10.05 22.49 17.00
C ALA A 702 9.23 23.70 17.41
N ARG A 703 8.25 24.06 16.57
CA ARG A 703 7.29 25.10 16.88
C ARG A 703 5.92 24.73 16.34
N VAL A 704 4.91 24.86 17.18
CA VAL A 704 3.52 24.82 16.72
C VAL A 704 3.23 26.12 15.99
N LEU A 705 2.85 26.02 14.72
CA LEU A 705 2.54 27.16 13.87
C LEU A 705 1.04 27.47 13.90
N MET A 706 0.20 26.44 13.92
CA MET A 706 -1.25 26.56 13.99
C MET A 706 -1.84 25.30 14.63
N ARG A 707 -2.90 25.47 15.43
CA ARG A 707 -3.72 24.38 15.98
C ARG A 707 -5.14 24.58 15.48
N GLY A 708 -5.76 23.51 14.99
CA GLY A 708 -7.12 23.58 14.48
C GLY A 708 -7.59 22.26 13.90
N GLU A 709 -8.55 22.37 13.00
CA GLU A 709 -9.14 21.24 12.31
C GLU A 709 -8.71 21.24 10.85
N VAL A 710 -8.21 20.11 10.37
CA VAL A 710 -7.96 19.90 8.95
C VAL A 710 -9.18 19.23 8.36
N TYR A 711 -9.75 19.88 7.36
CA TYR A 711 -10.85 19.35 6.57
C TYR A 711 -10.26 18.64 5.36
N TYR A 712 -10.65 17.37 5.17
CA TYR A 712 -10.19 16.53 4.07
C TYR A 712 -11.35 15.76 3.46
#